data_AF-A0A7Z9H2N8-F1
#
_entry.id   AF-A0A7Z9H2N8-F1
#
_cell.length_a   1.000
_cell.length_b   1.000
_cell.length_c   1.000
_cell.angle_alpha   90.00
_cell.angle_beta   90.00
_cell.angle_gamma   90.00
#
_symmetry.space_group_name_H-M   'P 1'
#
loop_
_entity.id
_entity.type
_entity.pdbx_description
1 polymer ?
#
loop_
_entity_poly.entity_id
_entity_poly.type
_entity_poly.pdbx_seq_one_letter_code
_entity_poly.pdbx_strand_id
1 'polypeptide(L)'
;MSVPSLSSAGSESFLAPAVPIGLRTPPLDCSPPRARLPYTAGSACRVPVSSPDRVHRRRRRGVSGLRSNRSFWWLSGSQFLGAFNDNIFKQFILILAIKIQIDWLPIDAQATAFAIFSLPFILFAILGGSLADRFSKRQVIVAMNTAEIGVMILGAVAFALDAISVDWAISGAMLVLFLMGTQSALFGPSKYGILPEMVEEKQMTRANGIINMLTNVAIIFGTLFATYLYDFLHPVVGPGHPNWWSGLVFITIASAGWLLSLNIRKGIAADPERKLIGNPLVGFSEIRHVARDRPLLAAVLANSWFYFVGAMAMMAFNSYGENLLGMTGGGELFFWVAIGIAAGSLLASRLSGEYIELGLVPVGALGMGIGFAALYWLPAEPIWLIDVFLLVAGVSGGIYLVPLAAYIQQRPPAREKGRVLGAQELLNFTLIFLSAAVYALLVSDSIFAFDERQVMLALGCLAFFGALGTFLTAPHVAIRFPLWLLTHTIYRIKVLHIDRIPRRGGALIVVNHISYADPFLVGASLPRYVRFLMHRSFTKVPLVGPFSRIMKAIPVSDADGPRALVRSLEAAAEYARNGELVCIFAEGGISRTGNLLPFSKGLELVARAGNVPIIPMYLDRVWGSIFSFKGKKFFFKRPLKFPYPITGVTERRHRLPGPPGCSGTERRSTR
;
A
#
# COMPACT_ATOMS: atom_id res chain seq x y z
N MET A 1 -16.10 -17.84 51.73
CA MET A 1 -16.59 -17.58 53.09
C MET A 1 -17.21 -16.18 53.14
N SER A 2 -17.87 -15.85 54.24
CA SER A 2 -18.93 -14.83 54.35
C SER A 2 -18.48 -13.36 54.37
N VAL A 3 -19.46 -12.46 54.23
CA VAL A 3 -19.40 -10.98 54.39
C VAL A 3 -19.38 -10.59 55.89
N PRO A 4 -19.04 -9.33 56.28
CA PRO A 4 -19.99 -8.18 56.29
C PRO A 4 -19.38 -6.86 55.76
N SER A 5 -20.08 -5.78 55.33
CA SER A 5 -21.49 -5.32 55.31
C SER A 5 -21.96 -4.29 56.37
N LEU A 6 -21.99 -3.01 55.97
CA LEU A 6 -22.70 -1.82 56.47
C LEU A 6 -22.96 -0.95 55.21
N SER A 7 -24.12 -0.40 54.81
CA SER A 7 -25.31 0.16 55.50
C SER A 7 -24.99 1.48 56.25
N SER A 8 -25.82 2.54 56.24
CA SER A 8 -27.06 2.90 55.51
C SER A 8 -27.23 4.45 55.57
N ALA A 9 -28.16 5.19 54.92
CA ALA A 9 -29.30 4.95 54.02
C ALA A 9 -29.57 6.25 53.18
N GLY A 10 -30.63 6.31 52.35
CA GLY A 10 -31.15 7.57 51.79
C GLY A 10 -31.94 7.43 50.48
N SER A 11 -33.27 7.60 50.54
CA SER A 11 -34.18 7.46 49.39
C SER A 11 -35.18 8.63 49.32
N GLU A 12 -35.41 9.17 48.12
CA GLU A 12 -36.74 9.67 47.76
C GLU A 12 -36.92 9.78 46.23
N SER A 13 -38.17 9.89 45.80
CA SER A 13 -38.60 9.93 44.40
C SER A 13 -39.50 11.14 44.16
N PHE A 14 -39.60 11.63 42.91
CA PHE A 14 -40.88 11.84 42.22
C PHE A 14 -40.73 12.51 40.82
N LEU A 15 -41.70 12.17 39.95
CA LEU A 15 -42.28 12.94 38.85
C LEU A 15 -41.41 13.66 37.81
N ALA A 16 -41.67 13.32 36.54
CA ALA A 16 -41.40 14.17 35.38
C ALA A 16 -42.66 15.00 35.00
N PRO A 17 -42.51 16.14 34.30
CA PRO A 17 -43.59 16.77 33.54
C PRO A 17 -43.54 16.36 32.05
N ALA A 18 -44.70 16.09 31.46
CA ALA A 18 -44.87 15.87 30.03
C ALA A 18 -45.77 16.95 29.41
N VAL A 19 -45.35 17.54 28.28
CA VAL A 19 -46.07 18.60 27.53
C VAL A 19 -45.71 18.50 26.04
N PRO A 20 -46.58 18.91 25.10
CA PRO A 20 -47.52 17.93 24.55
C PRO A 20 -47.54 17.84 23.00
N ILE A 21 -48.24 16.84 22.47
CA ILE A 21 -48.55 16.71 21.05
C ILE A 21 -49.65 17.72 20.67
N GLY A 22 -49.38 18.59 19.70
CA GLY A 22 -50.33 19.57 19.17
C GLY A 22 -50.57 19.44 17.67
N LEU A 23 -51.67 18.79 17.27
CA LEU A 23 -52.12 18.72 15.89
C LEU A 23 -52.82 20.02 15.46
N ARG A 24 -52.28 20.72 14.45
CA ARG A 24 -53.04 21.68 13.63
C ARG A 24 -52.60 21.65 12.17
N THR A 25 -53.54 21.35 11.27
CA THR A 25 -53.42 21.51 9.82
C THR A 25 -54.06 22.83 9.37
N PRO A 26 -53.42 23.55 8.45
CA PRO A 26 -54.10 24.44 7.49
C PRO A 26 -54.36 23.71 6.15
N PRO A 27 -55.26 24.21 5.29
CA PRO A 27 -55.80 23.45 4.17
C PRO A 27 -54.93 23.43 2.90
N LEU A 28 -55.21 22.43 2.05
CA LEU A 28 -54.89 22.47 0.62
C LEU A 28 -55.81 23.48 -0.09
N ASP A 29 -55.26 24.26 -1.02
CA ASP A 29 -56.05 24.96 -2.05
C ASP A 29 -55.44 24.64 -3.44
N CYS A 30 -56.31 24.56 -4.45
CA CYS A 30 -56.05 23.91 -5.72
C CYS A 30 -56.58 24.74 -6.92
N SER A 31 -55.85 25.77 -7.33
CA SER A 31 -55.96 26.34 -8.70
C SER A 31 -54.76 27.20 -9.12
N PRO A 32 -54.35 27.18 -10.40
CA PRO A 32 -53.24 28.00 -10.91
C PRO A 32 -53.72 29.35 -11.50
N PRO A 33 -53.15 30.49 -11.10
CA PRO A 33 -53.37 31.76 -11.78
C PRO A 33 -52.68 31.78 -13.16
N ARG A 34 -53.44 31.94 -14.23
CA ARG A 34 -52.89 32.24 -15.57
C ARG A 34 -52.46 33.72 -15.64
N ALA A 35 -51.17 33.97 -15.85
CA ALA A 35 -50.67 35.27 -16.29
C ALA A 35 -49.68 35.10 -17.47
N ARG A 36 -49.59 36.10 -18.34
CA ARG A 36 -48.85 36.00 -19.62
C ARG A 36 -47.42 36.52 -19.49
N LEU A 37 -46.52 35.95 -20.29
CA LEU A 37 -45.20 36.53 -20.58
C LEU A 37 -45.37 37.92 -21.22
N PRO A 38 -44.41 38.82 -20.96
CA PRO A 38 -43.67 39.44 -22.05
C PRO A 38 -42.22 38.98 -22.09
N TYR A 39 -41.65 38.92 -23.30
CA TYR A 39 -40.25 38.57 -23.54
C TYR A 39 -39.37 39.83 -23.38
N THR A 40 -38.37 39.79 -22.50
CA THR A 40 -37.19 40.66 -22.59
C THR A 40 -35.93 39.83 -22.36
N ALA A 41 -35.00 39.88 -23.31
CA ALA A 41 -33.73 39.15 -23.20
C ALA A 41 -32.68 40.04 -22.51
N GLY A 42 -32.08 39.56 -21.43
CA GLY A 42 -31.06 40.29 -20.67
C GLY A 42 -30.19 39.37 -19.81
N SER A 43 -28.94 39.19 -20.23
CA SER A 43 -27.78 38.68 -19.46
C SER A 43 -28.03 38.16 -18.02
N ALA A 44 -28.17 36.84 -17.87
CA ALA A 44 -28.08 36.15 -16.58
C ALA A 44 -26.88 35.19 -16.54
N CYS A 45 -26.16 35.16 -15.42
CA CYS A 45 -24.92 34.40 -15.24
C CYS A 45 -25.13 32.88 -15.41
N ARG A 46 -24.47 32.29 -16.42
CA ARG A 46 -24.32 30.83 -16.50
C ARG A 46 -23.28 30.36 -15.49
N VAL A 47 -23.70 30.03 -14.27
CA VAL A 47 -22.89 29.20 -13.37
C VAL A 47 -22.68 27.84 -14.04
N PRO A 48 -21.44 27.44 -14.39
CA PRO A 48 -21.21 26.19 -15.08
C PRO A 48 -21.28 25.03 -14.08
N VAL A 49 -22.43 24.35 -14.02
CA VAL A 49 -22.57 23.06 -13.31
C VAL A 49 -21.73 22.01 -14.03
N SER A 50 -20.43 22.01 -13.72
CA SER A 50 -19.45 21.12 -14.31
C SER A 50 -19.60 19.73 -13.71
N SER A 51 -20.16 18.80 -14.47
CA SER A 51 -20.22 17.40 -14.05
C SER A 51 -18.80 16.87 -13.79
N PRO A 52 -18.54 16.15 -12.67
CA PRO A 52 -17.18 15.70 -12.30
C PRO A 52 -16.46 14.93 -13.42
N ASP A 53 -17.22 14.17 -14.21
CA ASP A 53 -16.72 13.42 -15.36
C ASP A 53 -16.03 14.28 -16.44
N ARG A 54 -16.43 15.55 -16.64
CA ARG A 54 -15.78 16.42 -17.63
C ARG A 54 -14.38 16.85 -17.19
N VAL A 55 -14.18 17.08 -15.89
CA VAL A 55 -12.84 17.37 -15.31
C VAL A 55 -11.97 16.10 -15.38
N HIS A 56 -12.52 14.94 -15.04
CA HIS A 56 -11.81 13.67 -15.15
C HIS A 56 -11.46 13.27 -16.59
N ARG A 57 -12.30 13.58 -17.59
CA ARG A 57 -12.00 13.31 -19.01
C ARG A 57 -10.81 14.12 -19.54
N ARG A 58 -10.64 15.39 -19.15
CA ARG A 58 -9.47 16.19 -19.59
C ARG A 58 -8.15 15.65 -19.03
N ARG A 59 -8.12 15.06 -17.83
CA ARG A 59 -6.91 14.46 -17.22
C ARG A 59 -6.31 13.27 -18.01
N ARG A 60 -7.04 12.65 -18.95
CA ARG A 60 -6.59 11.42 -19.66
C ARG A 60 -5.85 11.66 -20.99
N ARG A 61 -5.71 12.90 -21.48
CA ARG A 61 -4.90 13.17 -22.69
C ARG A 61 -3.45 13.43 -22.31
N GLY A 62 -2.57 12.46 -22.56
CA GLY A 62 -1.11 12.66 -22.51
C GLY A 62 -0.39 12.15 -21.25
N VAL A 63 -0.75 10.97 -20.74
CA VAL A 63 0.20 10.16 -19.94
C VAL A 63 0.91 9.21 -20.89
N SER A 64 2.20 9.43 -21.11
CA SER A 64 3.03 8.52 -21.90
C SER A 64 3.39 7.27 -21.10
N GLY A 65 3.96 6.25 -21.75
CA GLY A 65 4.50 5.09 -21.04
C GLY A 65 5.54 5.51 -19.99
N LEU A 66 5.61 4.80 -18.85
CA LEU A 66 6.42 5.18 -17.68
C LEU A 66 7.85 5.64 -18.03
N ARG A 67 8.51 4.95 -18.97
CA ARG A 67 9.88 5.29 -19.45
C ARG A 67 10.00 6.69 -20.05
N SER A 68 8.98 7.22 -20.74
CA SER A 68 9.01 8.55 -21.36
C SER A 68 8.40 9.66 -20.50
N ASN A 69 7.90 9.33 -19.30
CA ASN A 69 7.39 10.32 -18.36
C ASN A 69 8.56 11.06 -17.68
N ARG A 70 9.07 12.13 -18.30
CA ARG A 70 10.20 12.92 -17.77
C ARG A 70 10.00 13.34 -16.31
N SER A 71 8.79 13.73 -15.90
CA SER A 71 8.50 14.14 -14.53
C SER A 71 8.67 13.01 -13.50
N PHE A 72 8.46 11.75 -13.89
CA PHE A 72 8.71 10.60 -13.04
C PHE A 72 10.22 10.43 -12.81
N TRP A 73 11.03 10.54 -13.86
CA TRP A 73 12.50 10.47 -13.72
C TRP A 73 13.10 11.65 -12.97
N TRP A 74 12.56 12.87 -13.10
CA TRP A 74 13.00 14.01 -12.28
C TRP A 74 12.74 13.80 -10.79
N LEU A 75 11.59 13.23 -10.41
CA LEU A 75 11.30 12.82 -9.04
C LEU A 75 12.22 11.68 -8.58
N SER A 76 12.40 10.64 -9.42
CA SER A 76 13.23 9.49 -9.08
C SER A 76 14.71 9.84 -8.91
N GLY A 77 15.27 10.72 -9.75
CA GLY A 77 16.64 11.20 -9.64
C GLY A 77 16.85 12.12 -8.44
N SER A 78 15.89 13.01 -8.14
CA SER A 78 15.90 13.83 -6.92
C SER A 78 15.85 12.96 -5.66
N GLN A 79 14.99 11.93 -5.62
CA GLN A 79 14.95 10.96 -4.51
C GLN A 79 16.23 10.12 -4.40
N PHE A 80 16.82 9.72 -5.53
CA PHE A 80 18.09 8.98 -5.54
C PHE A 80 19.21 9.80 -4.90
N LEU A 81 19.37 11.07 -5.31
CA LEU A 81 20.40 11.94 -4.76
C LEU A 81 20.20 12.22 -3.27
N GLY A 82 18.98 12.51 -2.81
CA GLY A 82 18.72 12.71 -1.38
C GLY A 82 19.02 11.46 -0.55
N ALA A 83 18.53 10.28 -0.96
CA ALA A 83 18.79 9.01 -0.25
C ALA A 83 20.27 8.58 -0.29
N PHE A 84 21.02 8.99 -1.32
CA PHE A 84 22.47 8.81 -1.43
C PHE A 84 23.19 9.76 -0.45
N ASN A 85 22.82 11.04 -0.45
CA ASN A 85 23.31 12.09 0.46
C ASN A 85 23.13 11.68 1.94
N ASP A 86 21.92 11.24 2.30
CA ASP A 86 21.56 10.75 3.64
C ASP A 86 22.52 9.66 4.15
N ASN A 87 22.87 8.70 3.28
CA ASN A 87 23.69 7.56 3.69
C ASN A 87 25.19 7.85 3.63
N ILE A 88 25.67 8.68 2.69
CA ILE A 88 27.05 9.15 2.73
C ILE A 88 27.28 9.97 4.00
N PHE A 89 26.45 10.99 4.28
CA PHE A 89 26.66 11.89 5.42
C PHE A 89 26.65 11.11 6.74
N LYS A 90 25.62 10.28 6.97
CA LYS A 90 25.51 9.43 8.15
C LYS A 90 26.72 8.49 8.32
N GLN A 91 27.17 7.83 7.26
CA GLN A 91 28.29 6.90 7.37
C GLN A 91 29.65 7.63 7.53
N PHE A 92 29.81 8.78 6.87
CA PHE A 92 30.99 9.64 6.97
C PHE A 92 31.19 10.19 8.39
N ILE A 93 30.12 10.67 9.06
CA ILE A 93 30.22 11.20 10.43
C ILE A 93 30.55 10.09 11.45
N LEU A 94 30.16 8.85 11.16
CA LEU A 94 30.47 7.69 12.01
C LEU A 94 31.92 7.22 11.82
N ILE A 95 32.44 7.25 10.58
CA ILE A 95 33.87 7.00 10.31
C ILE A 95 34.74 8.07 10.98
N LEU A 96 34.31 9.35 10.94
CA LEU A 96 34.97 10.45 11.65
C LEU A 96 35.00 10.21 13.17
N ALA A 97 33.87 9.83 13.78
CA ALA A 97 33.78 9.54 15.21
C ALA A 97 34.67 8.35 15.64
N ILE A 98 34.68 7.27 14.85
CA ILE A 98 35.48 6.07 15.12
C ILE A 98 36.99 6.38 15.00
N LYS A 99 37.41 7.14 13.98
CA LYS A 99 38.84 7.48 13.77
C LYS A 99 39.39 8.48 14.79
N ILE A 100 38.55 9.27 15.46
CA ILE A 100 38.99 10.27 16.46
C ILE A 100 38.75 9.78 17.91
N GLN A 101 38.04 8.67 18.13
CA GLN A 101 37.83 8.05 19.45
C GLN A 101 37.16 8.98 20.48
N ILE A 102 35.93 9.43 20.20
CA ILE A 102 35.17 10.27 21.14
C ILE A 102 34.63 9.47 22.34
N ASP A 103 35.02 9.87 23.56
CA ASP A 103 34.65 9.21 24.82
C ASP A 103 33.14 9.21 25.14
N TRP A 104 32.39 10.26 24.77
CA TRP A 104 30.96 10.38 25.12
C TRP A 104 30.03 9.63 24.17
N LEU A 105 30.52 9.20 23.01
CA LEU A 105 29.71 8.49 22.03
C LEU A 105 29.81 6.98 22.31
N PRO A 106 28.69 6.27 22.55
CA PRO A 106 28.75 4.85 22.87
C PRO A 106 29.29 4.03 21.69
N ILE A 107 29.87 2.87 22.00
CA ILE A 107 30.49 1.95 21.04
C ILE A 107 29.54 1.63 19.86
N ASP A 108 28.24 1.44 20.13
CA ASP A 108 27.20 1.42 19.09
C ASP A 108 26.76 2.84 18.67
N ALA A 109 27.69 3.54 18.02
CA ALA A 109 27.43 4.82 17.37
C ALA A 109 26.43 4.68 16.20
N GLN A 110 26.38 3.50 15.56
CA GLN A 110 25.52 3.20 14.41
C GLN A 110 24.02 3.24 14.79
N ALA A 111 23.62 2.54 15.86
CA ALA A 111 22.25 2.58 16.37
C ALA A 111 21.89 3.95 16.92
N THR A 112 22.83 4.63 17.57
CA THR A 112 22.65 6.00 18.09
C THR A 112 22.32 6.97 16.96
N ALA A 113 23.13 7.01 15.89
CA ALA A 113 22.87 7.82 14.70
C ALA A 113 21.57 7.42 13.98
N PHE A 114 21.29 6.11 13.87
CA PHE A 114 20.04 5.63 13.26
C PHE A 114 18.80 6.08 14.05
N ALA A 115 18.84 6.07 15.39
CA ALA A 115 17.77 6.58 16.23
C ALA A 115 17.59 8.10 16.07
N ILE A 116 18.69 8.87 16.06
CA ILE A 116 18.66 10.33 15.86
C ILE A 116 18.04 10.70 14.50
N PHE A 117 18.40 10.00 13.42
CA PHE A 117 17.79 10.17 12.10
C PHE A 117 16.31 9.75 12.04
N SER A 118 15.94 8.71 12.79
CA SER A 118 14.60 8.10 12.75
C SER A 118 13.56 8.80 13.63
N LEU A 119 13.96 9.40 14.75
CA LEU A 119 13.08 10.08 15.71
C LEU A 119 12.19 11.17 15.07
N PRO A 120 12.70 12.06 14.17
CA PRO A 120 11.89 13.05 13.47
C PRO A 120 10.66 12.52 12.73
N PHE A 121 10.67 11.26 12.26
CA PHE A 121 9.52 10.69 11.57
C PHE A 121 8.33 10.46 12.53
N ILE A 122 8.60 10.08 13.78
CA ILE A 122 7.55 9.99 14.81
C ILE A 122 7.01 11.39 15.16
N LEU A 123 7.88 12.40 15.23
CA LEU A 123 7.51 13.76 15.59
C LEU A 123 6.74 14.49 14.48
N PHE A 124 7.13 14.32 13.21
CA PHE A 124 6.75 15.21 12.11
C PHE A 124 6.05 14.54 10.91
N ALA A 125 5.91 13.22 10.83
CA ALA A 125 5.21 12.58 9.69
C ALA A 125 3.76 13.06 9.52
N ILE A 126 3.05 13.35 10.61
CA ILE A 126 1.68 13.92 10.58
C ILE A 126 1.68 15.35 10.01
N LEU A 127 2.72 16.14 10.32
CA LEU A 127 2.91 17.48 9.74
C LEU A 127 3.19 17.37 8.24
N GLY A 128 4.11 16.49 7.83
CA GLY A 128 4.40 16.17 6.42
C GLY A 128 3.15 15.73 5.65
N GLY A 129 2.31 14.90 6.27
CA GLY A 129 1.02 14.51 5.72
C GLY A 129 0.06 15.69 5.53
N SER A 130 -0.02 16.59 6.52
CA SER A 130 -0.85 17.80 6.41
C SER A 130 -0.33 18.80 5.35
N LEU A 131 0.99 18.93 5.18
CA LEU A 131 1.62 19.72 4.12
C LEU A 131 1.32 19.14 2.73
N ALA A 132 1.41 17.82 2.58
CA ALA A 132 1.19 17.09 1.33
C ALA A 132 -0.26 17.17 0.81
N ASP A 133 -1.24 17.35 1.71
CA ASP A 133 -2.63 17.62 1.32
C ASP A 133 -2.90 19.13 1.12
N ARG A 134 -2.36 20.02 1.99
CA ARG A 134 -2.59 21.47 1.94
C ARG A 134 -1.97 22.17 0.74
N PHE A 135 -0.74 21.80 0.38
CA PHE A 135 -0.01 22.39 -0.75
C PHE A 135 0.01 21.42 -1.94
N SER A 136 0.43 21.87 -3.12
CA SER A 136 0.72 20.91 -4.19
C SER A 136 1.96 20.10 -3.82
N LYS A 137 1.97 18.78 -4.05
CA LYS A 137 3.08 17.91 -3.60
C LYS A 137 4.44 18.37 -4.14
N ARG A 138 4.47 18.93 -5.36
CA ARG A 138 5.67 19.56 -5.94
C ARG A 138 6.18 20.75 -5.11
N GLN A 139 5.31 21.61 -4.57
CA GLN A 139 5.75 22.72 -3.71
C GLN A 139 6.43 22.21 -2.44
N VAL A 140 5.85 21.19 -1.79
CA VAL A 140 6.45 20.57 -0.61
C VAL A 140 7.79 19.92 -0.97
N ILE A 141 7.84 19.13 -2.05
CA ILE A 141 9.08 18.53 -2.57
C ILE A 141 10.17 19.59 -2.79
N VAL A 142 9.92 20.61 -3.62
CA VAL A 142 10.91 21.66 -3.89
C VAL A 142 11.31 22.41 -2.61
N ALA A 143 10.38 22.68 -1.70
CA ALA A 143 10.69 23.35 -0.42
C ALA A 143 11.58 22.47 0.47
N MET A 144 11.32 21.16 0.57
CA MET A 144 12.13 20.25 1.37
C MET A 144 13.52 20.02 0.76
N ASN A 145 13.66 19.94 -0.57
CA ASN A 145 14.97 19.93 -1.23
C ASN A 145 15.71 21.28 -1.08
N THR A 146 15.00 22.41 -0.94
CA THR A 146 15.63 23.70 -0.63
C THR A 146 16.12 23.74 0.82
N ALA A 147 15.34 23.16 1.75
CA ALA A 147 15.74 22.99 3.15
C ALA A 147 16.93 22.03 3.29
N GLU A 148 17.01 20.97 2.48
CA GLU A 148 18.15 20.03 2.43
C GLU A 148 19.47 20.77 2.21
N ILE A 149 19.55 21.69 1.25
CA ILE A 149 20.74 22.53 1.02
C ILE A 149 21.12 23.31 2.29
N GLY A 150 20.13 23.91 2.98
CA GLY A 150 20.36 24.61 4.25
C GLY A 150 20.88 23.69 5.36
N VAL A 151 20.37 22.46 5.46
CA VAL A 151 20.85 21.44 6.40
C VAL A 151 22.28 20.99 6.05
N MET A 152 22.63 20.87 4.76
CA MET A 152 24.01 20.56 4.33
C MET A 152 24.98 21.71 4.59
N ILE A 153 24.53 22.97 4.51
CA ILE A 153 25.31 24.14 4.94
C ILE A 153 25.57 24.09 6.46
N LEU A 154 24.58 23.70 7.26
CA LEU A 154 24.80 23.45 8.70
C LEU A 154 25.76 22.27 8.94
N GLY A 155 25.76 21.25 8.07
CA GLY A 155 26.77 20.18 8.07
C GLY A 155 28.18 20.69 7.81
N ALA A 156 28.36 21.59 6.83
CA ALA A 156 29.64 22.23 6.57
C ALA A 156 30.12 23.09 7.76
N VAL A 157 29.21 23.80 8.43
CA VAL A 157 29.50 24.55 9.66
C VAL A 157 29.88 23.61 10.81
N ALA A 158 29.18 22.48 10.98
CA ALA A 158 29.54 21.49 12.00
C ALA A 158 30.96 20.95 11.79
N PHE A 159 31.34 20.58 10.56
CA PHE A 159 32.72 20.18 10.25
C PHE A 159 33.76 21.30 10.40
N ALA A 160 33.35 22.58 10.40
CA ALA A 160 34.23 23.70 10.71
C ALA A 160 34.48 23.89 12.22
N LEU A 161 33.58 23.40 13.09
CA LEU A 161 33.75 23.46 14.55
C LEU A 161 34.89 22.56 15.06
N ASP A 162 35.39 21.64 14.24
CA ASP A 162 36.53 20.76 14.55
C ASP A 162 37.83 21.56 14.83
N ALA A 163 37.94 22.76 14.26
CA ALA A 163 39.01 23.72 14.56
C ALA A 163 38.86 24.41 15.94
N ILE A 164 37.78 24.12 16.68
CA ILE A 164 37.49 24.63 18.04
C ILE A 164 37.45 23.47 19.04
N SER A 165 36.62 22.44 18.79
CA SER A 165 36.72 21.12 19.42
C SER A 165 35.93 20.06 18.63
N VAL A 166 36.45 18.84 18.60
CA VAL A 166 35.85 17.69 17.92
C VAL A 166 34.44 17.38 18.44
N ASP A 167 34.22 17.54 19.75
CA ASP A 167 32.91 17.29 20.38
C ASP A 167 31.81 18.19 19.82
N TRP A 168 32.13 19.47 19.58
CA TRP A 168 31.21 20.41 18.95
C TRP A 168 30.97 20.06 17.48
N ALA A 169 31.99 19.56 16.77
CA ALA A 169 31.85 19.10 15.39
C ALA A 169 30.91 17.89 15.28
N ILE A 170 31.10 16.87 16.12
CA ILE A 170 30.29 15.65 16.08
C ILE A 170 28.90 15.86 16.70
N SER A 171 28.77 16.66 17.77
CA SER A 171 27.47 17.10 18.28
C SER A 171 26.68 17.90 17.23
N GLY A 172 27.35 18.80 16.52
CA GLY A 172 26.77 19.54 15.39
C GLY A 172 26.35 18.63 14.25
N ALA A 173 27.17 17.63 13.89
CA ALA A 173 26.86 16.65 12.86
C ALA A 173 25.66 15.76 13.22
N MET A 174 25.52 15.38 14.49
CA MET A 174 24.35 14.64 14.98
C MET A 174 23.07 15.50 14.99
N LEU A 175 23.18 16.79 15.32
CA LEU A 175 22.06 17.73 15.14
C LEU A 175 21.66 17.88 13.66
N VAL A 176 22.64 17.95 12.77
CA VAL A 176 22.40 17.97 11.31
C VAL A 176 21.69 16.68 10.86
N LEU A 177 22.10 15.51 11.36
CA LEU A 177 21.43 14.23 11.08
C LEU A 177 19.95 14.21 11.53
N PHE A 178 19.63 14.81 12.68
CA PHE A 178 18.24 15.00 13.12
C PHE A 178 17.46 15.95 12.19
N LEU A 179 18.10 17.01 11.69
CA LEU A 179 17.49 17.94 10.72
C LEU A 179 17.27 17.28 9.34
N MET A 180 18.16 16.37 8.91
CA MET A 180 17.98 15.55 7.71
C MET A 180 16.77 14.61 7.87
N GLY A 181 16.69 13.88 8.98
CA GLY A 181 15.52 13.07 9.32
C GLY A 181 14.22 13.90 9.35
N THR A 182 14.28 15.13 9.86
CA THR A 182 13.14 16.07 9.86
C THR A 182 12.71 16.46 8.44
N GLN A 183 13.66 16.81 7.57
CA GLN A 183 13.40 17.12 6.16
C GLN A 183 12.77 15.91 5.44
N SER A 184 13.31 14.71 5.66
CA SER A 184 12.84 13.47 5.03
C SER A 184 11.45 13.05 5.53
N ALA A 185 11.15 13.24 6.82
CA ALA A 185 9.83 13.02 7.42
C ALA A 185 8.74 13.92 6.83
N LEU A 186 9.06 15.19 6.55
CA LEU A 186 8.15 16.15 5.91
C LEU A 186 8.00 15.89 4.40
N PHE A 187 9.05 15.39 3.75
CA PHE A 187 9.12 15.05 2.32
C PHE A 187 8.33 13.77 1.96
N GLY A 188 8.45 12.71 2.76
CA GLY A 188 7.93 11.36 2.48
C GLY A 188 6.46 11.29 2.02
N PRO A 189 5.51 11.90 2.75
CA PRO A 189 4.10 11.89 2.36
C PRO A 189 3.82 12.58 1.01
N SER A 190 4.61 13.59 0.62
CA SER A 190 4.52 14.23 -0.70
C SER A 190 5.17 13.36 -1.80
N LYS A 191 6.31 12.75 -1.50
CA LYS A 191 7.08 11.84 -2.37
C LYS A 191 6.22 10.67 -2.88
N TYR A 192 5.50 10.00 -1.98
CA TYR A 192 4.59 8.91 -2.36
C TYR A 192 3.21 9.43 -2.80
N GLY A 193 2.75 10.57 -2.26
CA GLY A 193 1.46 11.17 -2.59
C GLY A 193 1.33 11.69 -4.02
N ILE A 194 2.44 12.05 -4.67
CA ILE A 194 2.46 12.57 -6.05
C ILE A 194 2.44 11.47 -7.13
N LEU A 195 2.87 10.23 -6.83
CA LEU A 195 2.94 9.15 -7.82
C LEU A 195 1.59 8.87 -8.51
N PRO A 196 0.44 8.80 -7.79
CA PRO A 196 -0.89 8.65 -8.39
C PRO A 196 -1.43 9.90 -9.12
N GLU A 197 -0.70 11.02 -9.10
CA GLU A 197 -0.99 12.19 -9.93
C GLU A 197 -0.13 12.19 -11.22
N MET A 198 0.95 11.40 -11.24
CA MET A 198 1.96 11.38 -12.31
C MET A 198 1.92 10.14 -13.21
N VAL A 199 1.60 8.95 -12.68
CA VAL A 199 1.58 7.68 -13.44
C VAL A 199 0.18 7.09 -13.53
N GLU A 200 -0.09 6.31 -14.58
CA GLU A 200 -1.37 5.58 -14.66
C GLU A 200 -1.47 4.52 -13.56
N GLU A 201 -2.69 4.23 -13.10
CA GLU A 201 -2.94 3.19 -12.10
C GLU A 201 -2.40 1.80 -12.53
N LYS A 202 -2.32 1.51 -13.84
CA LYS A 202 -1.71 0.29 -14.40
C LYS A 202 -0.18 0.21 -14.20
N GLN A 203 0.46 1.36 -14.03
CA GLN A 203 1.92 1.50 -13.95
C GLN A 203 2.40 1.64 -12.50
N MET A 204 1.49 1.74 -11.52
CA MET A 204 1.81 2.06 -10.12
C MET A 204 2.81 1.10 -9.47
N THR A 205 2.63 -0.20 -9.68
CA THR A 205 3.50 -1.27 -9.15
C THR A 205 4.88 -1.24 -9.82
N ARG A 206 4.99 -0.69 -11.05
CA ARG A 206 6.26 -0.46 -11.76
C ARG A 206 6.94 0.84 -11.32
N ALA A 207 6.17 1.89 -11.07
CA ALA A 207 6.67 3.13 -10.49
C ALA A 207 7.25 2.90 -9.09
N ASN A 208 6.51 2.18 -8.23
CA ASN A 208 6.98 1.78 -6.91
C ASN A 208 8.16 0.80 -6.98
N GLY A 209 8.15 -0.18 -7.89
CA GLY A 209 9.28 -1.09 -8.08
C GLY A 209 10.58 -0.38 -8.46
N ILE A 210 10.52 0.59 -9.38
CA ILE A 210 11.69 1.42 -9.76
C ILE A 210 12.13 2.31 -8.60
N ILE A 211 11.20 2.95 -7.88
CA ILE A 211 11.53 3.86 -6.77
C ILE A 211 12.15 3.12 -5.58
N ASN A 212 11.63 1.95 -5.21
CA ASN A 212 12.23 1.13 -4.15
C ASN A 212 13.61 0.61 -4.57
N MET A 213 13.76 0.14 -5.81
CA MET A 213 15.07 -0.26 -6.36
C MET A 213 16.09 0.89 -6.32
N LEU A 214 15.75 2.08 -6.83
CA LEU A 214 16.65 3.24 -6.79
C LEU A 214 17.00 3.66 -5.36
N THR A 215 16.06 3.56 -4.41
CA THR A 215 16.33 3.90 -3.00
C THR A 215 17.31 2.91 -2.36
N ASN A 216 17.14 1.60 -2.60
CA ASN A 216 18.07 0.59 -2.08
C ASN A 216 19.45 0.72 -2.72
N VAL A 217 19.54 0.97 -4.04
CA VAL A 217 20.81 1.27 -4.72
C VAL A 217 21.46 2.54 -4.16
N ALA A 218 20.70 3.60 -3.89
CA ALA A 218 21.23 4.83 -3.27
C ALA A 218 21.77 4.59 -1.84
N ILE A 219 21.10 3.75 -1.03
CA ILE A 219 21.59 3.35 0.29
C ILE A 219 22.90 2.57 0.16
N ILE A 220 22.94 1.52 -0.67
CA ILE A 220 24.13 0.67 -0.86
C ILE A 220 25.33 1.49 -1.33
N PHE A 221 25.16 2.25 -2.42
CA PHE A 221 26.24 3.07 -2.97
C PHE A 221 26.64 4.19 -2.01
N GLY A 222 25.70 4.78 -1.27
CA GLY A 222 25.99 5.85 -0.30
C GLY A 222 26.86 5.36 0.85
N THR A 223 26.48 4.24 1.47
CA THR A 223 27.25 3.63 2.57
C THR A 223 28.65 3.19 2.13
N LEU A 224 28.77 2.54 0.96
CA LEU A 224 30.07 2.08 0.45
C LEU A 224 30.97 3.24 -0.03
N PHE A 225 30.39 4.27 -0.66
CA PHE A 225 31.14 5.43 -1.14
C PHE A 225 31.62 6.34 -0.01
N ALA A 226 30.97 6.33 1.16
CA ALA A 226 31.35 7.16 2.30
C ALA A 226 32.78 6.93 2.79
N THR A 227 33.24 5.69 2.86
CA THR A 227 34.62 5.35 3.28
C THR A 227 35.63 5.86 2.27
N TYR A 228 35.42 5.58 0.98
CA TYR A 228 36.27 6.07 -0.10
C TYR A 228 36.31 7.62 -0.13
N LEU A 229 35.17 8.28 0.04
CA LEU A 229 35.08 9.74 0.09
C LEU A 229 35.80 10.31 1.31
N TYR A 230 35.68 9.66 2.48
CA TYR A 230 36.41 10.06 3.68
C TYR A 230 37.92 9.99 3.43
N ASP A 231 38.43 8.84 2.99
CA ASP A 231 39.87 8.62 2.83
C ASP A 231 40.47 9.49 1.70
N PHE A 232 39.70 9.75 0.64
CA PHE A 232 40.09 10.69 -0.43
C PHE A 232 40.18 12.15 0.05
N LEU A 233 39.27 12.58 0.92
CA LEU A 233 39.24 13.96 1.44
C LEU A 233 40.18 14.18 2.65
N HIS A 234 40.60 13.11 3.34
CA HIS A 234 41.43 13.17 4.55
C HIS A 234 42.62 12.17 4.46
N PRO A 235 43.52 12.31 3.46
CA PRO A 235 44.67 11.43 3.28
C PRO A 235 45.72 11.55 4.39
N VAL A 236 45.63 12.58 5.22
CA VAL A 236 46.35 12.72 6.49
C VAL A 236 45.31 12.96 7.58
N VAL A 237 45.27 12.07 8.58
CA VAL A 237 44.32 12.15 9.70
C VAL A 237 45.05 12.72 10.92
N GLY A 238 44.54 13.81 11.48
CA GLY A 238 45.07 14.42 12.70
C GLY A 238 44.12 15.50 13.25
N PRO A 239 44.06 15.71 14.58
CA PRO A 239 43.20 16.73 15.18
C PRO A 239 43.50 18.14 14.66
N GLY A 240 42.45 18.95 14.44
CA GLY A 240 42.58 20.35 14.04
C GLY A 240 42.78 20.61 12.54
N HIS A 241 42.72 19.59 11.67
CA HIS A 241 42.59 19.80 10.23
C HIS A 241 41.14 20.22 9.87
N PRO A 242 40.90 21.41 9.28
CA PRO A 242 39.52 21.93 9.17
C PRO A 242 38.65 21.19 8.14
N ASN A 243 37.92 20.16 8.56
CA ASN A 243 37.17 19.23 7.70
C ASN A 243 35.96 19.84 6.92
N TRP A 244 35.76 21.16 6.96
CA TRP A 244 34.63 21.89 6.38
C TRP A 244 34.46 21.72 4.86
N TRP A 245 35.55 21.47 4.12
CA TRP A 245 35.49 21.25 2.67
C TRP A 245 34.65 20.02 2.30
N SER A 246 34.56 19.04 3.19
CA SER A 246 33.68 17.88 3.04
C SER A 246 32.21 18.28 2.92
N GLY A 247 31.82 19.35 3.62
CA GLY A 247 30.51 20.00 3.50
C GLY A 247 30.15 20.40 2.07
N LEU A 248 31.11 20.81 1.25
CA LEU A 248 30.87 21.22 -0.15
C LEU A 248 30.37 20.07 -1.01
N VAL A 249 30.79 18.83 -0.73
CA VAL A 249 30.33 17.64 -1.48
C VAL A 249 28.85 17.39 -1.19
N PHE A 250 28.46 17.40 0.09
CA PHE A 250 27.08 17.22 0.52
C PHE A 250 26.15 18.34 0.02
N ILE A 251 26.61 19.61 0.08
CA ILE A 251 25.91 20.76 -0.50
C ILE A 251 25.72 20.60 -2.02
N THR A 252 26.73 20.08 -2.73
CA THR A 252 26.66 19.85 -4.18
C THR A 252 25.65 18.76 -4.53
N ILE A 253 25.61 17.65 -3.78
CA ILE A 253 24.63 16.57 -3.98
C ILE A 253 23.20 17.06 -3.72
N ALA A 254 22.96 17.77 -2.61
CA ALA A 254 21.66 18.39 -2.31
C ALA A 254 21.25 19.41 -3.38
N SER A 255 22.18 20.23 -3.87
CA SER A 255 21.94 21.22 -4.92
C SER A 255 21.55 20.56 -6.25
N ALA A 256 22.20 19.45 -6.62
CA ALA A 256 21.80 18.66 -7.78
C ALA A 256 20.41 18.02 -7.57
N GLY A 257 20.12 17.46 -6.39
CA GLY A 257 18.80 16.93 -6.03
C GLY A 257 17.67 17.97 -6.11
N TRP A 258 17.97 19.21 -5.70
CA TRP A 258 17.10 20.37 -5.81
C TRP A 258 16.87 20.78 -7.27
N LEU A 259 17.91 20.91 -8.10
CA LEU A 259 17.78 21.22 -9.53
C LEU A 259 16.89 20.21 -10.28
N LEU A 260 17.00 18.91 -9.97
CA LEU A 260 16.09 17.90 -10.51
C LEU A 260 14.64 18.12 -10.02
N SER A 261 14.45 18.46 -8.73
CA SER A 261 13.12 18.72 -8.16
C SER A 261 12.36 19.87 -8.84
N LEU A 262 13.07 20.90 -9.31
CA LEU A 262 12.49 22.03 -10.05
C LEU A 262 11.79 21.58 -11.35
N ASN A 263 12.25 20.50 -11.96
CA ASN A 263 11.75 20.00 -13.25
C ASN A 263 10.52 19.08 -13.11
N ILE A 264 10.09 18.75 -11.88
CA ILE A 264 8.85 18.00 -11.62
C ILE A 264 7.62 18.82 -12.07
N ARG A 265 6.60 18.16 -12.62
CA ARG A 265 5.35 18.79 -13.09
C ARG A 265 4.60 19.48 -11.94
N LYS A 266 4.17 20.73 -12.15
CA LYS A 266 3.31 21.46 -11.20
C LYS A 266 1.96 20.75 -11.04
N GLY A 267 1.59 20.44 -9.80
CA GLY A 267 0.30 19.84 -9.42
C GLY A 267 -0.65 20.87 -8.81
N ILE A 268 -1.77 20.38 -8.28
CA ILE A 268 -2.73 21.18 -7.51
C ILE A 268 -2.73 20.65 -6.07
N ALA A 269 -2.98 21.51 -5.07
CA ALA A 269 -3.24 21.06 -3.70
C ALA A 269 -4.43 20.08 -3.65
N ALA A 270 -4.42 19.15 -2.70
CA ALA A 270 -5.51 18.21 -2.53
C ALA A 270 -6.67 18.83 -1.73
N ASP A 271 -6.33 19.55 -0.67
CA ASP A 271 -7.26 20.24 0.23
C ASP A 271 -6.61 21.54 0.76
N PRO A 272 -6.72 22.68 0.04
CA PRO A 272 -6.06 23.94 0.42
C PRO A 272 -6.42 24.46 1.82
N GLU A 273 -7.59 24.08 2.33
CA GLU A 273 -8.14 24.48 3.63
C GLU A 273 -7.66 23.57 4.77
N ARG A 274 -6.95 22.47 4.46
CA ARG A 274 -6.39 21.53 5.43
C ARG A 274 -5.50 22.26 6.44
N LYS A 275 -5.91 22.26 7.70
CA LYS A 275 -5.07 22.77 8.81
C LYS A 275 -3.78 21.96 8.92
N LEU A 276 -2.67 22.65 9.16
CA LEU A 276 -1.38 22.01 9.44
C LEU A 276 -1.40 21.44 10.87
N ILE A 277 -0.91 20.22 11.03
CA ILE A 277 -0.98 19.47 12.30
C ILE A 277 0.43 19.12 12.75
N GLY A 278 1.01 19.98 13.59
CA GLY A 278 2.37 19.79 14.14
C GLY A 278 2.45 18.92 15.41
N ASN A 279 1.31 18.53 15.99
CA ASN A 279 1.28 17.73 17.21
C ASN A 279 1.22 16.22 16.88
N PRO A 280 2.25 15.41 17.20
CA PRO A 280 2.28 13.98 16.89
C PRO A 280 1.19 13.17 17.61
N LEU A 281 0.69 13.62 18.77
CA LEU A 281 -0.40 12.96 19.50
C LEU A 281 -1.73 12.95 18.72
N VAL A 282 -1.90 13.86 17.75
CA VAL A 282 -3.05 13.85 16.83
C VAL A 282 -2.98 12.63 15.89
N GLY A 283 -1.81 12.02 15.72
CA GLY A 283 -1.58 10.79 14.97
C GLY A 283 -2.48 9.62 15.38
N PHE A 284 -2.85 9.49 16.66
CA PHE A 284 -3.84 8.50 17.10
C PHE A 284 -5.20 8.67 16.41
N SER A 285 -5.62 9.92 16.15
CA SER A 285 -6.87 10.20 15.42
C SER A 285 -6.75 9.88 13.92
N GLU A 286 -5.56 10.01 13.35
CA GLU A 286 -5.28 9.71 11.94
C GLU A 286 -5.18 8.20 11.69
N ILE A 287 -4.51 7.47 12.57
CA ILE A 287 -4.51 5.99 12.61
C ILE A 287 -5.96 5.48 12.81
N ARG A 288 -6.75 6.10 13.70
CA ARG A 288 -8.17 5.75 13.91
C ARG A 288 -9.04 6.07 12.68
N HIS A 289 -8.67 7.04 11.84
CA HIS A 289 -9.32 7.27 10.56
C HIS A 289 -8.95 6.19 9.53
N VAL A 290 -7.67 5.82 9.40
CA VAL A 290 -7.21 4.68 8.59
C VAL A 290 -7.93 3.39 9.00
N ALA A 291 -8.10 3.16 10.29
CA ALA A 291 -8.77 1.97 10.85
C ALA A 291 -10.25 1.80 10.46
N ARG A 292 -10.91 2.84 9.94
CA ARG A 292 -12.26 2.74 9.36
C ARG A 292 -12.28 1.85 8.12
N ASP A 293 -11.18 1.85 7.36
CA ASP A 293 -11.00 1.04 6.18
C ASP A 293 -10.06 -0.15 6.49
N ARG A 294 -10.64 -1.24 7.05
CA ARG A 294 -9.86 -2.42 7.48
C ARG A 294 -8.87 -2.95 6.43
N PRO A 295 -9.21 -3.08 5.13
CA PRO A 295 -8.23 -3.38 4.08
C PRO A 295 -7.03 -2.42 3.98
N LEU A 296 -7.26 -1.11 4.16
CA LEU A 296 -6.19 -0.12 4.14
C LEU A 296 -5.33 -0.24 5.41
N LEU A 297 -5.97 -0.37 6.59
CA LEU A 297 -5.27 -0.57 7.85
C LEU A 297 -4.37 -1.81 7.80
N ALA A 298 -4.88 -2.95 7.31
CA ALA A 298 -4.09 -4.17 7.20
C ALA A 298 -2.89 -4.00 6.26
N ALA A 299 -3.03 -3.28 5.14
CA ALA A 299 -1.90 -2.98 4.27
C ALA A 299 -0.87 -2.03 4.91
N VAL A 300 -1.32 -1.02 5.67
CA VAL A 300 -0.43 -0.12 6.43
C VAL A 300 0.30 -0.88 7.53
N LEU A 301 -0.40 -1.71 8.32
CA LEU A 301 0.23 -2.54 9.36
C LEU A 301 1.23 -3.56 8.77
N ALA A 302 0.92 -4.16 7.62
CA ALA A 302 1.85 -5.03 6.90
C ALA A 302 3.12 -4.27 6.47
N ASN A 303 2.95 -3.07 5.89
CA ASN A 303 4.05 -2.19 5.51
C ASN A 303 4.92 -1.84 6.74
N SER A 304 4.30 -1.45 7.86
CA SER A 304 5.01 -1.14 9.10
C SER A 304 5.70 -2.37 9.72
N TRP A 305 5.12 -3.56 9.58
CA TRP A 305 5.74 -4.81 10.05
C TRP A 305 6.96 -5.22 9.23
N PHE A 306 6.98 -4.94 7.92
CA PHE A 306 8.20 -5.10 7.13
C PHE A 306 9.35 -4.24 7.65
N TYR A 307 9.06 -2.99 8.03
CA TYR A 307 10.07 -2.10 8.63
C TYR A 307 10.45 -2.51 10.06
N PHE A 308 9.54 -3.06 10.87
CA PHE A 308 9.86 -3.70 12.15
C PHE A 308 10.88 -4.84 11.97
N VAL A 309 10.60 -5.77 11.05
CA VAL A 309 11.47 -6.91 10.75
C VAL A 309 12.82 -6.44 10.20
N GLY A 310 12.83 -5.49 9.26
CA GLY A 310 14.06 -4.95 8.68
C GLY A 310 14.95 -4.19 9.67
N ALA A 311 14.37 -3.46 10.61
CA ALA A 311 15.12 -2.80 11.68
C ALA A 311 15.69 -3.83 12.68
N MET A 312 14.89 -4.81 13.10
CA MET A 312 15.36 -5.89 13.98
C MET A 312 16.47 -6.71 13.33
N ALA A 313 16.35 -6.97 12.02
CA ALA A 313 17.37 -7.66 11.23
C ALA A 313 18.72 -6.91 11.22
N MET A 314 18.72 -5.58 11.12
CA MET A 314 19.96 -4.79 11.10
C MET A 314 20.78 -4.96 12.40
N MET A 315 20.13 -4.90 13.57
CA MET A 315 20.79 -5.13 14.86
C MET A 315 21.27 -6.59 14.99
N ALA A 316 20.43 -7.54 14.57
CA ALA A 316 20.77 -8.96 14.60
C ALA A 316 21.92 -9.32 13.64
N PHE A 317 22.07 -8.64 12.50
CA PHE A 317 23.20 -8.82 11.59
C PHE A 317 24.51 -8.31 12.16
N ASN A 318 24.51 -7.25 12.98
CA ASN A 318 25.73 -6.81 13.66
C ASN A 318 26.24 -7.92 14.60
N SER A 319 25.38 -8.41 15.50
CA SER A 319 25.74 -9.48 16.44
C SER A 319 26.13 -10.78 15.72
N TYR A 320 25.38 -11.19 14.68
CA TYR A 320 25.67 -12.41 13.91
C TYR A 320 26.98 -12.28 13.10
N GLY A 321 27.28 -11.10 12.54
CA GLY A 321 28.54 -10.83 11.84
C GLY A 321 29.74 -10.89 12.79
N GLU A 322 29.67 -10.17 13.91
CA GLU A 322 30.77 -10.03 14.87
C GLU A 322 31.01 -11.35 15.64
N ASN A 323 29.99 -11.90 16.30
CA ASN A 323 30.15 -13.00 17.26
C ASN A 323 30.30 -14.38 16.59
N LEU A 324 29.74 -14.57 15.39
CA LEU A 324 29.65 -15.89 14.74
C LEU A 324 30.43 -16.01 13.42
N LEU A 325 30.66 -14.89 12.72
CA LEU A 325 31.42 -14.86 11.45
C LEU A 325 32.77 -14.12 11.55
N GLY A 326 33.08 -13.47 12.66
CA GLY A 326 34.33 -12.70 12.84
C GLY A 326 34.42 -11.44 11.96
N MET A 327 33.28 -10.93 11.48
CA MET A 327 33.18 -9.76 10.62
C MET A 327 33.17 -8.46 11.44
N THR A 328 33.57 -7.34 10.83
CA THR A 328 33.41 -6.01 11.44
C THR A 328 31.99 -5.49 11.22
N GLY A 329 31.05 -5.97 12.02
CA GLY A 329 29.63 -5.62 11.97
C GLY A 329 28.82 -6.28 10.86
N GLY A 330 27.53 -5.95 10.78
CA GLY A 330 26.55 -6.60 9.91
C GLY A 330 26.43 -6.01 8.50
N GLY A 331 27.39 -5.16 8.09
CA GLY A 331 27.29 -4.36 6.86
C GLY A 331 27.19 -5.19 5.57
N GLU A 332 27.96 -6.27 5.48
CA GLU A 332 27.96 -7.18 4.32
C GLU A 332 26.70 -8.05 4.26
N LEU A 333 26.23 -8.54 5.41
CA LEU A 333 24.96 -9.26 5.53
C LEU A 333 23.79 -8.37 5.10
N PHE A 334 23.77 -7.10 5.51
CA PHE A 334 22.78 -6.12 5.06
C PHE A 334 22.88 -5.80 3.55
N PHE A 335 24.08 -5.74 2.98
CA PHE A 335 24.31 -5.50 1.55
C PHE A 335 23.59 -6.55 0.67
N TRP A 336 23.69 -7.83 1.00
CA TRP A 336 22.98 -8.90 0.27
C TRP A 336 21.46 -8.79 0.38
N VAL A 337 20.94 -8.44 1.57
CA VAL A 337 19.50 -8.17 1.75
C VAL A 337 19.06 -6.96 0.92
N ALA A 338 19.82 -5.87 0.91
CA ALA A 338 19.49 -4.64 0.17
C ALA A 338 19.52 -4.84 -1.36
N ILE A 339 20.52 -5.56 -1.88
CA ILE A 339 20.55 -6.00 -3.30
C ILE A 339 19.33 -6.88 -3.60
N GLY A 340 18.99 -7.79 -2.67
CA GLY A 340 17.79 -8.60 -2.76
C GLY A 340 16.54 -7.73 -2.89
N ILE A 341 16.33 -6.74 -2.01
CA ILE A 341 15.15 -5.85 -2.04
C ILE A 341 15.09 -5.07 -3.36
N ALA A 342 16.23 -4.63 -3.89
CA ALA A 342 16.32 -3.96 -5.18
C ALA A 342 15.87 -4.89 -6.35
N ALA A 343 16.39 -6.12 -6.41
CA ALA A 343 16.03 -7.11 -7.43
C ALA A 343 14.56 -7.58 -7.28
N GLY A 344 14.13 -7.85 -6.05
CA GLY A 344 12.78 -8.23 -5.67
C GLY A 344 11.75 -7.15 -6.03
N SER A 345 12.09 -5.88 -5.86
CA SER A 345 11.23 -4.75 -6.25
C SER A 345 10.99 -4.70 -7.76
N LEU A 346 12.01 -5.03 -8.56
CA LEU A 346 11.85 -5.17 -10.02
C LEU A 346 11.07 -6.44 -10.39
N LEU A 347 11.26 -7.55 -9.67
CA LEU A 347 10.54 -8.80 -9.89
C LEU A 347 9.03 -8.64 -9.58
N ALA A 348 8.69 -8.03 -8.45
CA ALA A 348 7.32 -7.64 -8.07
C ALA A 348 6.62 -6.85 -9.18
N SER A 349 7.34 -5.91 -9.79
CA SER A 349 6.83 -5.06 -10.88
C SER A 349 6.51 -5.83 -12.18
N ARG A 350 7.18 -6.97 -12.40
CA ARG A 350 6.93 -7.89 -13.52
C ARG A 350 5.76 -8.83 -13.18
N LEU A 351 5.79 -9.46 -12.01
CA LEU A 351 4.78 -10.43 -11.55
C LEU A 351 3.38 -9.81 -11.34
N SER A 352 3.29 -8.51 -11.08
CA SER A 352 2.00 -7.81 -10.92
C SER A 352 1.33 -7.38 -12.24
N GLY A 353 1.98 -7.56 -13.39
CA GLY A 353 1.38 -7.30 -14.71
C GLY A 353 0.96 -5.84 -14.95
N GLU A 354 -0.35 -5.59 -15.01
CA GLU A 354 -0.98 -4.25 -15.16
C GLU A 354 -1.77 -3.82 -13.91
N TYR A 355 -1.58 -4.51 -12.78
CA TYR A 355 -2.40 -4.36 -11.58
C TYR A 355 -1.53 -4.32 -10.31
N ILE A 356 -2.20 -4.19 -9.16
CA ILE A 356 -1.58 -4.36 -7.85
C ILE A 356 -2.03 -5.72 -7.33
N GLU A 357 -1.14 -6.71 -7.43
CA GLU A 357 -1.44 -8.07 -7.00
C GLU A 357 -0.91 -8.34 -5.59
N LEU A 358 -1.77 -8.03 -4.61
CA LEU A 358 -1.51 -8.33 -3.20
C LEU A 358 -1.35 -9.84 -2.90
N GLY A 359 -1.65 -10.71 -3.86
CA GLY A 359 -1.32 -12.15 -3.78
C GLY A 359 0.19 -12.45 -3.77
N LEU A 360 1.04 -11.47 -4.09
CA LEU A 360 2.50 -11.57 -3.96
C LEU A 360 3.00 -11.36 -2.53
N VAL A 361 2.28 -10.60 -1.69
CA VAL A 361 2.67 -10.29 -0.31
C VAL A 361 2.97 -11.56 0.53
N PRO A 362 2.15 -12.63 0.51
CA PRO A 362 2.50 -13.86 1.22
C PRO A 362 3.71 -14.58 0.64
N VAL A 363 3.93 -14.52 -0.69
CA VAL A 363 5.12 -15.13 -1.30
C VAL A 363 6.38 -14.43 -0.78
N GLY A 364 6.35 -13.10 -0.72
CA GLY A 364 7.41 -12.30 -0.12
C GLY A 364 7.61 -12.56 1.38
N ALA A 365 6.53 -12.77 2.14
CA ALA A 365 6.62 -13.09 3.56
C ALA A 365 7.19 -14.49 3.82
N LEU A 366 6.73 -15.50 3.06
CA LEU A 366 7.20 -16.88 3.17
C LEU A 366 8.69 -16.97 2.82
N GLY A 367 9.11 -16.36 1.71
CA GLY A 367 10.52 -16.36 1.30
C GLY A 367 11.42 -15.56 2.25
N MET A 368 10.92 -14.47 2.84
CA MET A 368 11.64 -13.70 3.86
C MET A 368 11.78 -14.48 5.18
N GLY A 369 10.70 -15.15 5.60
CA GLY A 369 10.71 -16.02 6.77
C GLY A 369 11.65 -17.22 6.63
N ILE A 370 11.61 -17.90 5.47
CA ILE A 370 12.54 -19.00 5.15
C ILE A 370 13.98 -18.49 5.06
N GLY A 371 14.20 -17.34 4.41
CA GLY A 371 15.53 -16.75 4.24
C GLY A 371 16.23 -16.47 5.57
N PHE A 372 15.56 -15.82 6.51
CA PHE A 372 16.13 -15.56 7.84
C PHE A 372 16.17 -16.82 8.73
N ALA A 373 15.11 -17.64 8.75
CA ALA A 373 15.10 -18.84 9.59
C ALA A 373 16.19 -19.86 9.19
N ALA A 374 16.58 -19.92 7.91
CA ALA A 374 17.64 -20.82 7.44
C ALA A 374 18.97 -20.63 8.18
N LEU A 375 19.34 -19.39 8.52
CA LEU A 375 20.60 -19.06 9.22
C LEU A 375 20.74 -19.75 10.58
N TYR A 376 19.65 -20.21 11.19
CA TYR A 376 19.72 -21.05 12.39
C TYR A 376 20.45 -22.39 12.13
N TRP A 377 20.11 -23.06 11.02
CA TRP A 377 20.63 -24.39 10.67
C TRP A 377 21.88 -24.39 9.78
N LEU A 378 22.23 -23.25 9.17
CA LEU A 378 23.40 -23.16 8.30
C LEU A 378 24.71 -23.16 9.11
N PRO A 379 25.77 -23.85 8.64
CA PRO A 379 27.11 -23.65 9.20
C PRO A 379 27.58 -22.22 8.98
N ALA A 380 28.52 -21.74 9.81
CA ALA A 380 29.13 -20.41 9.64
C ALA A 380 29.93 -20.31 8.32
N GLU A 381 30.56 -21.43 7.91
CA GLU A 381 31.28 -21.56 6.64
C GLU A 381 30.64 -22.63 5.74
N PRO A 382 30.56 -22.43 4.42
CA PRO A 382 31.09 -21.28 3.69
C PRO A 382 30.15 -20.06 3.72
N ILE A 383 30.69 -18.86 4.02
CA ILE A 383 29.89 -17.62 4.19
C ILE A 383 28.93 -17.34 3.01
N TRP A 384 29.33 -17.61 1.76
CA TRP A 384 28.48 -17.38 0.58
C TRP A 384 27.12 -18.09 0.64
N LEU A 385 26.99 -19.17 1.42
CA LEU A 385 25.72 -19.86 1.61
C LEU A 385 24.74 -19.01 2.44
N ILE A 386 25.23 -18.29 3.45
CA ILE A 386 24.46 -17.33 4.24
C ILE A 386 24.01 -16.18 3.33
N ASP A 387 24.92 -15.63 2.51
CA ASP A 387 24.64 -14.56 1.55
C ASP A 387 23.51 -14.92 0.57
N VAL A 388 23.48 -16.17 0.09
CA VAL A 388 22.41 -16.66 -0.79
C VAL A 388 21.06 -16.66 -0.08
N PHE A 389 20.98 -17.07 1.20
CA PHE A 389 19.73 -17.03 1.97
C PHE A 389 19.30 -15.60 2.36
N LEU A 390 20.25 -14.70 2.63
CA LEU A 390 19.99 -13.27 2.84
C LEU A 390 19.53 -12.56 1.55
N LEU A 391 20.12 -12.89 0.40
CA LEU A 391 19.67 -12.44 -0.91
C LEU A 391 18.25 -12.93 -1.21
N VAL A 392 17.93 -14.20 -0.89
CA VAL A 392 16.57 -14.74 -0.98
C VAL A 392 15.61 -14.00 -0.05
N ALA A 393 16.01 -13.69 1.19
CA ALA A 393 15.20 -12.92 2.12
C ALA A 393 14.90 -11.51 1.57
N GLY A 394 15.92 -10.83 1.04
CA GLY A 394 15.80 -9.51 0.42
C GLY A 394 14.92 -9.51 -0.83
N VAL A 395 15.12 -10.46 -1.76
CA VAL A 395 14.25 -10.61 -2.96
C VAL A 395 12.80 -10.79 -2.55
N SER A 396 12.56 -11.55 -1.51
CA SER A 396 11.23 -11.79 -0.95
C SER A 396 10.66 -10.53 -0.28
N GLY A 397 11.48 -9.75 0.42
CA GLY A 397 11.13 -8.42 0.93
C GLY A 397 10.72 -7.43 -0.17
N GLY A 398 11.42 -7.40 -1.31
CA GLY A 398 11.03 -6.60 -2.48
C GLY A 398 9.70 -7.04 -3.11
N ILE A 399 9.41 -8.35 -3.10
CA ILE A 399 8.11 -8.93 -3.50
C ILE A 399 6.99 -8.56 -2.51
N TYR A 400 7.30 -8.46 -1.22
CA TYR A 400 6.37 -8.06 -0.16
C TYR A 400 5.97 -6.58 -0.24
N LEU A 401 6.96 -5.68 -0.28
CA LEU A 401 6.78 -4.24 -0.05
C LEU A 401 6.09 -3.52 -1.23
N VAL A 402 6.50 -3.81 -2.47
CA VAL A 402 6.06 -3.03 -3.65
C VAL A 402 4.55 -3.10 -3.91
N PRO A 403 3.85 -4.24 -3.79
CA PRO A 403 2.39 -4.31 -3.89
C PRO A 403 1.67 -3.53 -2.77
N LEU A 404 2.19 -3.56 -1.54
CA LEU A 404 1.61 -2.84 -0.39
C LEU A 404 1.70 -1.33 -0.58
N ALA A 405 2.90 -0.81 -0.87
CA ALA A 405 3.13 0.61 -1.11
C ALA A 405 2.23 1.15 -2.24
N ALA A 406 2.14 0.42 -3.36
CA ALA A 406 1.26 0.77 -4.47
C ALA A 406 -0.23 0.79 -4.08
N TYR A 407 -0.67 -0.11 -3.19
CA TYR A 407 -2.05 -0.19 -2.71
C TYR A 407 -2.41 0.97 -1.78
N ILE A 408 -1.55 1.26 -0.78
CA ILE A 408 -1.74 2.36 0.17
C ILE A 408 -1.78 3.71 -0.57
N GLN A 409 -0.99 3.87 -1.64
CA GLN A 409 -1.03 5.07 -2.49
C GLN A 409 -2.29 5.19 -3.37
N GLN A 410 -2.92 4.08 -3.80
CA GLN A 410 -4.10 4.12 -4.67
C GLN A 410 -5.45 4.17 -3.94
N ARG A 411 -5.55 3.48 -2.80
CA ARG A 411 -6.82 3.23 -2.12
C ARG A 411 -7.50 4.48 -1.55
N PRO A 412 -6.79 5.42 -0.88
CA PRO A 412 -7.41 6.61 -0.30
C PRO A 412 -8.02 7.57 -1.35
N PRO A 413 -9.04 8.36 -0.96
CA PRO A 413 -9.49 9.52 -1.72
C PRO A 413 -8.34 10.51 -1.96
N ALA A 414 -8.34 11.22 -3.09
CA ALA A 414 -7.25 12.14 -3.44
C ALA A 414 -7.08 13.34 -2.50
N ARG A 415 -8.08 13.60 -1.63
CA ARG A 415 -8.07 14.63 -0.57
C ARG A 415 -7.43 14.19 0.76
N GLU A 416 -7.18 12.90 0.93
CA GLU A 416 -6.74 12.31 2.20
C GLU A 416 -5.44 11.50 2.03
N LYS A 417 -4.63 11.81 1.01
CA LYS A 417 -3.44 11.01 0.69
C LYS A 417 -2.27 11.38 1.57
N GLY A 418 -2.00 12.66 1.77
CA GLY A 418 -1.03 13.14 2.74
C GLY A 418 -1.37 12.64 4.14
N ARG A 419 -2.63 12.76 4.55
CA ARG A 419 -3.21 12.22 5.78
C ARG A 419 -2.87 10.73 6.00
N VAL A 420 -3.19 9.86 5.05
CA VAL A 420 -2.94 8.41 5.18
C VAL A 420 -1.44 8.09 5.14
N LEU A 421 -0.67 8.74 4.28
CA LEU A 421 0.78 8.50 4.17
C LEU A 421 1.54 8.97 5.42
N GLY A 422 1.16 10.12 6.01
CA GLY A 422 1.72 10.57 7.29
C GLY A 422 1.39 9.62 8.45
N ALA A 423 0.18 9.06 8.49
CA ALA A 423 -0.19 8.03 9.47
C ALA A 423 0.55 6.69 9.23
N GLN A 424 0.86 6.36 7.97
CA GLN A 424 1.69 5.20 7.63
C GLN A 424 3.14 5.39 8.09
N GLU A 425 3.77 6.53 7.81
CA GLU A 425 5.16 6.76 8.26
C GLU A 425 5.26 6.84 9.79
N LEU A 426 4.29 7.44 10.49
CA LEU A 426 4.23 7.39 11.96
C LEU A 426 4.22 5.93 12.46
N LEU A 427 3.38 5.07 11.90
CA LEU A 427 3.33 3.64 12.27
C LEU A 427 4.59 2.87 11.89
N ASN A 428 5.17 3.13 10.71
CA ASN A 428 6.44 2.54 10.29
C ASN A 428 7.53 2.82 11.33
N PHE A 429 7.71 4.09 11.70
CA PHE A 429 8.79 4.48 12.60
C PHE A 429 8.51 4.15 14.08
N THR A 430 7.26 4.22 14.56
CA THR A 430 6.91 3.68 15.89
C THR A 430 7.26 2.20 16.01
N LEU A 431 7.03 1.39 14.96
CA LEU A 431 7.43 -0.03 14.99
C LEU A 431 8.95 -0.23 14.81
N ILE A 432 9.65 0.60 14.03
CA ILE A 432 11.13 0.58 13.98
C ILE A 432 11.72 0.76 15.39
N PHE A 433 11.27 1.75 16.15
CA PHE A 433 11.74 1.95 17.54
C PHE A 433 11.33 0.80 18.47
N LEU A 434 10.11 0.26 18.32
CA LEU A 434 9.68 -0.91 19.10
C LEU A 434 10.53 -2.16 18.80
N SER A 435 11.08 -2.30 17.59
CA SER A 435 11.94 -3.44 17.23
C SER A 435 13.24 -3.50 18.04
N ALA A 436 13.79 -2.35 18.44
CA ALA A 436 14.98 -2.30 19.31
C ALA A 436 14.66 -2.79 20.74
N ALA A 437 13.50 -2.41 21.28
CA ALA A 437 13.03 -2.94 22.56
C ALA A 437 12.78 -4.45 22.50
N VAL A 438 12.17 -4.95 21.41
CA VAL A 438 11.96 -6.40 21.22
C VAL A 438 13.28 -7.15 21.05
N TYR A 439 14.24 -6.61 20.28
CA TYR A 439 15.58 -7.17 20.15
C TYR A 439 16.29 -7.30 21.50
N ALA A 440 16.29 -6.21 22.29
CA ALA A 440 16.88 -6.20 23.63
C ALA A 440 16.22 -7.23 24.56
N LEU A 441 14.90 -7.41 24.51
CA LEU A 441 14.21 -8.46 25.28
C LEU A 441 14.62 -9.87 24.87
N LEU A 442 14.80 -10.15 23.56
CA LEU A 442 15.20 -11.47 23.07
C LEU A 442 16.62 -11.85 23.49
N VAL A 443 17.58 -10.92 23.39
CA VAL A 443 18.99 -11.15 23.73
C VAL A 443 19.24 -11.08 25.24
N SER A 444 18.34 -10.47 26.04
CA SER A 444 18.54 -10.32 27.48
C SER A 444 18.59 -11.66 28.23
N ASP A 445 19.72 -11.90 28.91
CA ASP A 445 20.02 -13.07 29.75
C ASP A 445 18.94 -13.38 30.79
N SER A 446 18.25 -12.35 31.29
CA SER A 446 17.25 -12.46 32.37
C SER A 446 15.83 -12.76 31.88
N ILE A 447 15.61 -12.86 30.57
CA ILE A 447 14.27 -12.98 29.97
C ILE A 447 14.19 -14.13 28.95
N PHE A 448 15.02 -14.09 27.90
CA PHE A 448 14.98 -15.07 26.82
C PHE A 448 16.35 -15.66 26.46
N ALA A 449 17.46 -14.90 26.65
CA ALA A 449 18.83 -15.35 26.42
C ALA A 449 19.06 -16.01 25.03
N PHE A 450 18.46 -15.47 23.97
CA PHE A 450 18.60 -16.02 22.62
C PHE A 450 19.98 -15.69 22.02
N ASP A 451 20.69 -16.74 21.60
CA ASP A 451 21.88 -16.61 20.75
C ASP A 451 21.55 -16.05 19.34
N GLU A 452 22.56 -15.68 18.58
CA GLU A 452 22.41 -15.03 17.26
C GLU A 452 21.62 -15.89 16.26
N ARG A 453 21.73 -17.22 16.37
CA ARG A 453 21.00 -18.18 15.52
C ARG A 453 19.53 -18.24 15.93
N GLN A 454 19.24 -18.29 17.23
CA GLN A 454 17.89 -18.22 17.79
C GLN A 454 17.22 -16.89 17.43
N VAL A 455 17.94 -15.77 17.41
CA VAL A 455 17.43 -14.48 16.91
C VAL A 455 17.12 -14.54 15.42
N MET A 456 17.95 -15.17 14.58
CA MET A 456 17.62 -15.38 13.14
C MET A 456 16.36 -16.24 12.95
N LEU A 457 16.17 -17.28 13.76
CA LEU A 457 14.94 -18.08 13.75
C LEU A 457 13.72 -17.26 14.20
N ALA A 458 13.85 -16.47 15.27
CA ALA A 458 12.81 -15.57 15.75
C ALA A 458 12.43 -14.51 14.69
N LEU A 459 13.41 -13.92 14.02
CA LEU A 459 13.25 -12.98 12.91
C LEU A 459 12.49 -13.62 11.74
N GLY A 460 12.84 -14.85 11.35
CA GLY A 460 12.14 -15.62 10.31
C GLY A 460 10.69 -15.95 10.69
N CYS A 461 10.46 -16.34 11.94
CA CYS A 461 9.11 -16.55 12.49
C CYS A 461 8.29 -15.24 12.50
N LEU A 462 8.87 -14.11 12.93
CA LEU A 462 8.19 -12.81 12.94
C LEU A 462 7.86 -12.32 11.52
N ALA A 463 8.74 -12.51 10.54
CA ALA A 463 8.47 -12.26 9.12
C ALA A 463 7.26 -13.05 8.61
N PHE A 464 7.15 -14.33 8.99
CA PHE A 464 6.01 -15.19 8.67
C PHE A 464 4.72 -14.75 9.40
N PHE A 465 4.78 -14.49 10.71
CA PHE A 465 3.58 -14.28 11.53
C PHE A 465 2.92 -12.92 11.34
N GLY A 466 3.66 -11.81 11.14
CA GLY A 466 3.03 -10.51 10.86
C GLY A 466 2.31 -10.47 9.51
N ALA A 467 2.84 -11.21 8.53
CA ALA A 467 2.15 -11.48 7.29
C ALA A 467 0.89 -12.35 7.50
N LEU A 468 0.96 -13.41 8.31
CA LEU A 468 -0.22 -14.21 8.65
C LEU A 468 -1.31 -13.36 9.35
N GLY A 469 -0.94 -12.49 10.29
CA GLY A 469 -1.83 -11.52 10.91
C GLY A 469 -2.49 -10.57 9.89
N THR A 470 -1.75 -10.16 8.86
CA THR A 470 -2.30 -9.38 7.73
C THR A 470 -3.33 -10.19 6.94
N PHE A 471 -3.11 -11.47 6.66
CA PHE A 471 -4.06 -12.32 5.94
C PHE A 471 -5.33 -12.61 6.75
N LEU A 472 -5.20 -12.80 8.06
CA LEU A 472 -6.33 -13.02 8.97
C LEU A 472 -7.19 -11.75 9.15
N THR A 473 -6.56 -10.57 9.21
CA THR A 473 -7.27 -9.28 9.35
C THR A 473 -7.86 -8.75 8.04
N ALA A 474 -7.28 -9.10 6.88
CA ALA A 474 -7.80 -8.76 5.55
C ALA A 474 -8.04 -9.99 4.66
N PRO A 475 -9.11 -10.78 4.90
CA PRO A 475 -9.26 -12.11 4.27
C PRO A 475 -9.41 -12.09 2.73
N HIS A 476 -9.91 -10.99 2.17
CA HIS A 476 -9.95 -10.73 0.72
C HIS A 476 -8.56 -10.59 0.08
N VAL A 477 -7.52 -10.23 0.84
CA VAL A 477 -6.11 -10.26 0.42
C VAL A 477 -5.58 -11.69 0.48
N ALA A 478 -5.91 -12.44 1.54
CA ALA A 478 -5.53 -13.85 1.67
C ALA A 478 -5.98 -14.69 0.46
N ILE A 479 -7.17 -14.44 -0.08
CA ILE A 479 -7.70 -15.09 -1.30
C ILE A 479 -6.87 -14.77 -2.55
N ARG A 480 -6.30 -13.57 -2.68
CA ARG A 480 -5.53 -13.19 -3.89
C ARG A 480 -4.31 -14.08 -4.09
N PHE A 481 -3.74 -14.68 -3.04
CA PHE A 481 -2.58 -15.56 -3.14
C PHE A 481 -2.85 -16.91 -3.83
N PRO A 482 -3.74 -17.80 -3.33
CA PRO A 482 -4.03 -19.06 -4.00
C PRO A 482 -4.63 -18.82 -5.40
N LEU A 483 -5.35 -17.71 -5.62
CA LEU A 483 -5.80 -17.29 -6.94
C LEU A 483 -4.63 -16.90 -7.87
N TRP A 484 -3.68 -16.10 -7.39
CA TRP A 484 -2.49 -15.72 -8.15
C TRP A 484 -1.65 -16.95 -8.49
N LEU A 485 -1.38 -17.82 -7.50
CA LEU A 485 -0.66 -19.08 -7.67
C LEU A 485 -1.33 -19.97 -8.72
N LEU A 486 -2.64 -20.23 -8.59
CA LEU A 486 -3.46 -21.01 -9.53
C LEU A 486 -3.39 -20.47 -10.97
N THR A 487 -3.28 -19.15 -11.14
CA THR A 487 -3.32 -18.47 -12.45
C THR A 487 -1.95 -18.12 -13.03
N HIS A 488 -0.87 -18.51 -12.34
CA HIS A 488 0.51 -18.42 -12.85
C HIS A 488 1.21 -19.80 -12.94
N THR A 489 0.77 -20.82 -12.18
CA THR A 489 1.33 -22.18 -12.23
C THR A 489 0.48 -23.17 -13.04
N ILE A 490 -0.83 -23.25 -12.78
CA ILE A 490 -1.72 -24.26 -13.39
C ILE A 490 -2.43 -23.72 -14.63
N TYR A 491 -2.92 -22.49 -14.55
CA TYR A 491 -3.57 -21.78 -15.65
C TYR A 491 -2.72 -20.62 -16.14
N ARG A 492 -2.99 -20.15 -17.36
CA ARG A 492 -2.44 -18.90 -17.91
C ARG A 492 -3.59 -18.05 -18.43
N ILE A 493 -4.09 -17.13 -17.60
CA ILE A 493 -5.22 -16.26 -17.97
C ILE A 493 -4.74 -15.09 -18.83
N LYS A 494 -5.48 -14.77 -19.89
CA LYS A 494 -5.41 -13.51 -20.62
C LYS A 494 -6.78 -12.84 -20.62
N VAL A 495 -6.90 -11.62 -20.09
CA VAL A 495 -8.18 -10.88 -20.09
C VAL A 495 -8.16 -9.78 -21.15
N LEU A 496 -9.14 -9.79 -22.05
CA LEU A 496 -9.34 -8.79 -23.10
C LEU A 496 -10.35 -7.73 -22.67
N HIS A 497 -10.04 -6.48 -23.03
CA HIS A 497 -10.84 -5.27 -22.77
C HIS A 497 -11.17 -4.99 -21.29
N ILE A 498 -10.39 -5.52 -20.36
CA ILE A 498 -10.54 -5.38 -18.91
C ILE A 498 -10.64 -3.92 -18.40
N ASP A 499 -10.22 -2.95 -19.19
CA ASP A 499 -10.47 -1.50 -19.00
C ASP A 499 -11.98 -1.12 -18.99
N ARG A 500 -12.84 -1.96 -19.58
CA ARG A 500 -14.30 -1.83 -19.56
C ARG A 500 -14.88 -1.99 -18.15
N ILE A 501 -14.21 -2.66 -17.22
CA ILE A 501 -14.72 -2.87 -15.85
C ILE A 501 -14.45 -1.67 -14.94
N PRO A 502 -15.43 -1.16 -14.17
CA PRO A 502 -15.27 0.05 -13.37
C PRO A 502 -14.33 -0.17 -12.19
N ARG A 503 -13.33 0.71 -12.09
CA ARG A 503 -12.35 0.71 -11.00
C ARG A 503 -12.90 1.27 -9.67
N ARG A 504 -13.99 2.05 -9.73
CA ARG A 504 -14.75 2.60 -8.59
C ARG A 504 -16.24 2.59 -8.94
N GLY A 505 -17.12 2.49 -7.94
CA GLY A 505 -18.57 2.29 -8.14
C GLY A 505 -18.93 0.87 -8.55
N GLY A 506 -20.22 0.53 -8.51
CA GLY A 506 -20.70 -0.85 -8.71
C GLY A 506 -20.81 -1.29 -10.17
N ALA A 507 -20.91 -2.59 -10.37
CA ALA A 507 -21.35 -3.22 -11.62
C ALA A 507 -21.91 -4.62 -11.37
N LEU A 508 -22.82 -5.04 -12.24
CA LEU A 508 -23.22 -6.44 -12.37
C LEU A 508 -22.39 -7.09 -13.48
N ILE A 509 -21.46 -7.96 -13.10
CA ILE A 509 -20.72 -8.81 -14.03
C ILE A 509 -21.58 -10.04 -14.34
N VAL A 510 -21.78 -10.34 -15.62
CA VAL A 510 -22.59 -11.48 -16.08
C VAL A 510 -21.70 -12.42 -16.87
N VAL A 511 -21.59 -13.67 -16.41
CA VAL A 511 -20.60 -14.65 -16.90
C VAL A 511 -21.28 -15.95 -17.33
N ASN A 512 -20.73 -16.63 -18.33
CA ASN A 512 -21.04 -18.01 -18.67
C ASN A 512 -20.47 -19.00 -17.62
N HIS A 513 -21.01 -20.22 -17.54
CA HIS A 513 -20.63 -21.20 -16.52
C HIS A 513 -20.27 -22.57 -17.13
N ILE A 514 -18.97 -22.80 -17.28
CA ILE A 514 -18.35 -23.98 -17.92
C ILE A 514 -17.63 -24.88 -16.89
N SER A 515 -17.26 -24.35 -15.72
CA SER A 515 -16.49 -25.07 -14.71
C SER A 515 -16.75 -24.59 -13.28
N TYR A 516 -16.56 -25.50 -12.32
CA TYR A 516 -16.44 -25.19 -10.89
C TYR A 516 -15.25 -24.26 -10.57
N ALA A 517 -14.29 -24.13 -11.49
CA ALA A 517 -13.20 -23.18 -11.38
C ALA A 517 -13.62 -21.73 -11.72
N ASP A 518 -14.74 -21.50 -12.40
CA ASP A 518 -15.11 -20.18 -12.92
C ASP A 518 -15.16 -19.06 -11.86
N PRO A 519 -15.69 -19.25 -10.64
CA PRO A 519 -15.66 -18.21 -9.60
C PRO A 519 -14.23 -17.80 -9.22
N PHE A 520 -13.31 -18.77 -9.21
CA PHE A 520 -11.89 -18.54 -8.93
C PHE A 520 -11.20 -17.85 -10.12
N LEU A 521 -11.45 -18.32 -11.35
CA LEU A 521 -10.91 -17.74 -12.58
C LEU A 521 -11.37 -16.29 -12.79
N VAL A 522 -12.65 -15.99 -12.55
CA VAL A 522 -13.21 -14.63 -12.58
C VAL A 522 -12.63 -13.80 -11.42
N GLY A 523 -12.59 -14.33 -10.20
CA GLY A 523 -12.02 -13.64 -9.04
C GLY A 523 -10.55 -13.25 -9.21
N ALA A 524 -9.77 -14.07 -9.93
CA ALA A 524 -8.39 -13.79 -10.31
C ALA A 524 -8.26 -12.86 -11.52
N SER A 525 -9.21 -12.91 -12.46
CA SER A 525 -9.25 -12.05 -13.65
C SER A 525 -9.64 -10.61 -13.35
N LEU A 526 -10.26 -10.34 -12.20
CA LEU A 526 -10.87 -9.04 -11.90
C LEU A 526 -10.04 -8.22 -10.89
N PRO A 527 -9.73 -6.94 -11.20
CA PRO A 527 -8.81 -6.12 -10.41
C PRO A 527 -9.37 -5.66 -9.06
N ARG A 528 -10.61 -6.03 -8.73
CA ARG A 528 -11.33 -5.67 -7.50
C ARG A 528 -11.95 -6.91 -6.89
N TYR A 529 -12.35 -6.81 -5.62
CA TYR A 529 -13.18 -7.82 -4.97
C TYR A 529 -14.52 -8.01 -5.70
N VAL A 530 -15.00 -9.25 -5.72
CA VAL A 530 -16.19 -9.69 -6.47
C VAL A 530 -17.04 -10.57 -5.56
N ARG A 531 -18.32 -10.24 -5.40
CA ARG A 531 -19.28 -11.09 -4.71
C ARG A 531 -20.01 -11.97 -5.71
N PHE A 532 -19.83 -13.28 -5.58
CA PHE A 532 -20.51 -14.27 -6.41
C PHE A 532 -21.84 -14.65 -5.77
N LEU A 533 -22.90 -14.78 -6.58
CA LEU A 533 -24.06 -15.58 -6.19
C LEU A 533 -23.66 -17.05 -6.27
N MET A 534 -23.98 -17.82 -5.23
CA MET A 534 -23.50 -19.20 -5.07
C MET A 534 -24.60 -20.09 -4.49
N HIS A 535 -24.75 -21.30 -5.01
CA HIS A 535 -25.75 -22.24 -4.50
C HIS A 535 -25.48 -22.63 -3.03
N ARG A 536 -26.52 -22.63 -2.19
CA ARG A 536 -26.40 -22.74 -0.73
C ARG A 536 -25.76 -24.06 -0.27
N SER A 537 -25.83 -25.13 -1.06
CA SER A 537 -25.13 -26.39 -0.75
C SER A 537 -23.62 -26.21 -0.58
N PHE A 538 -22.98 -25.32 -1.35
CA PHE A 538 -21.52 -25.11 -1.30
C PHE A 538 -21.04 -24.46 0.00
N THR A 539 -21.92 -23.79 0.78
CA THR A 539 -21.52 -23.24 2.09
C THR A 539 -21.24 -24.32 3.14
N LYS A 540 -21.74 -25.55 2.92
CA LYS A 540 -21.55 -26.72 3.79
C LYS A 540 -20.37 -27.61 3.37
N VAL A 541 -19.84 -27.44 2.16
CA VAL A 541 -18.76 -28.29 1.62
C VAL A 541 -17.42 -27.95 2.31
N PRO A 542 -16.65 -28.94 2.80
CA PRO A 542 -15.30 -28.71 3.35
C PRO A 542 -14.42 -27.92 2.38
N LEU A 543 -13.52 -27.08 2.90
CA LEU A 543 -12.68 -26.09 2.19
C LEU A 543 -13.47 -24.97 1.46
N VAL A 544 -14.54 -25.29 0.74
CA VAL A 544 -15.36 -24.31 -0.02
C VAL A 544 -16.22 -23.43 0.89
N GLY A 545 -16.83 -23.99 1.94
CA GLY A 545 -17.69 -23.26 2.88
C GLY A 545 -16.97 -22.18 3.72
N PRO A 546 -15.71 -22.40 4.18
CA PRO A 546 -14.85 -21.33 4.65
C PRO A 546 -14.57 -20.28 3.56
N PHE A 547 -14.13 -20.70 2.37
CA PHE A 547 -13.81 -19.80 1.26
C PHE A 547 -15.00 -18.91 0.85
N SER A 548 -16.22 -19.44 0.81
CA SER A 548 -17.43 -18.68 0.45
C SER A 548 -17.80 -17.61 1.47
N ARG A 549 -17.53 -17.84 2.76
CA ARG A 549 -17.71 -16.83 3.83
C ARG A 549 -16.67 -15.70 3.69
N ILE A 550 -15.42 -16.05 3.39
CA ILE A 550 -14.32 -15.11 3.17
C ILE A 550 -14.55 -14.27 1.89
N MET A 551 -15.08 -14.88 0.82
CA MET A 551 -15.57 -14.22 -0.40
C MET A 551 -16.93 -13.52 -0.24
N LYS A 552 -17.55 -13.55 0.95
CA LYS A 552 -18.90 -13.03 1.25
C LYS A 552 -19.92 -13.34 0.14
N ALA A 553 -19.88 -14.56 -0.37
CA ALA A 553 -20.75 -15.03 -1.44
C ALA A 553 -22.22 -14.95 -1.01
N ILE A 554 -23.10 -14.62 -1.96
CA ILE A 554 -24.53 -14.43 -1.73
C ILE A 554 -25.20 -15.80 -1.89
N PRO A 555 -25.74 -16.42 -0.82
CA PRO A 555 -26.31 -17.75 -0.91
C PRO A 555 -27.70 -17.71 -1.57
N VAL A 556 -27.89 -18.57 -2.56
CA VAL A 556 -29.17 -18.79 -3.27
C VAL A 556 -29.46 -20.28 -3.31
N SER A 557 -30.72 -20.69 -3.35
CA SER A 557 -31.13 -22.09 -3.52
C SER A 557 -32.24 -22.16 -4.56
N ASP A 558 -32.22 -23.17 -5.43
CA ASP A 558 -33.36 -23.40 -6.35
C ASP A 558 -34.62 -23.86 -5.60
N ALA A 559 -34.45 -24.32 -4.36
CA ALA A 559 -35.52 -24.61 -3.40
C ALA A 559 -35.89 -23.41 -2.48
N ASP A 560 -35.33 -22.21 -2.67
CA ASP A 560 -35.80 -21.01 -1.97
C ASP A 560 -37.15 -20.55 -2.57
N GLY A 561 -38.18 -20.42 -1.73
CA GLY A 561 -39.47 -19.87 -2.16
C GLY A 561 -39.34 -18.45 -2.72
N PRO A 562 -40.25 -17.98 -3.61
CA PRO A 562 -40.04 -16.76 -4.42
C PRO A 562 -39.63 -15.51 -3.64
N ARG A 563 -40.17 -15.31 -2.43
CA ARG A 563 -39.81 -14.18 -1.54
C ARG A 563 -38.36 -14.22 -1.05
N ALA A 564 -37.79 -15.41 -0.84
CA ALA A 564 -36.41 -15.58 -0.40
C ALA A 564 -35.43 -15.39 -1.56
N LEU A 565 -35.76 -15.89 -2.77
CA LEU A 565 -34.99 -15.59 -3.97
C LEU A 565 -34.92 -14.09 -4.26
N VAL A 566 -36.06 -13.38 -4.19
CA VAL A 566 -36.10 -11.91 -4.37
C VAL A 566 -35.22 -11.20 -3.34
N ARG A 567 -35.30 -11.54 -2.04
CA ARG A 567 -34.42 -10.96 -1.01
C ARG A 567 -32.93 -11.15 -1.29
N SER A 568 -32.50 -12.31 -1.79
CA SER A 568 -31.09 -12.53 -2.17
C SER A 568 -30.66 -11.68 -3.37
N LEU A 569 -31.57 -11.42 -4.32
CA LEU A 569 -31.32 -10.52 -5.45
C LEU A 569 -31.37 -9.03 -5.04
N GLU A 570 -32.20 -8.65 -4.07
CA GLU A 570 -32.23 -7.31 -3.47
C GLU A 570 -30.93 -7.01 -2.70
N ALA A 571 -30.45 -7.97 -1.90
CA ALA A 571 -29.15 -7.85 -1.24
C ALA A 571 -28.00 -7.72 -2.26
N ALA A 572 -28.04 -8.49 -3.36
CA ALA A 572 -27.11 -8.35 -4.47
C ALA A 572 -27.16 -6.95 -5.12
N ALA A 573 -28.35 -6.41 -5.33
CA ALA A 573 -28.55 -5.05 -5.81
C ALA A 573 -28.02 -3.99 -4.83
N GLU A 574 -28.16 -4.21 -3.52
CA GLU A 574 -27.63 -3.32 -2.48
C GLU A 574 -26.10 -3.31 -2.46
N TYR A 575 -25.43 -4.47 -2.45
CA TYR A 575 -23.96 -4.52 -2.53
C TYR A 575 -23.42 -3.84 -3.79
N ALA A 576 -24.10 -4.00 -4.93
CA ALA A 576 -23.74 -3.31 -6.17
C ALA A 576 -23.94 -1.79 -6.03
N ARG A 577 -25.05 -1.33 -5.46
CA ARG A 577 -25.35 0.09 -5.19
C ARG A 577 -24.31 0.73 -4.25
N ASN A 578 -23.90 -0.02 -3.21
CA ASN A 578 -22.84 0.34 -2.26
C ASN A 578 -21.43 0.30 -2.88
N GLY A 579 -21.32 0.00 -4.18
CA GLY A 579 -20.11 0.19 -4.97
C GLY A 579 -19.31 -1.07 -5.25
N GLU A 580 -19.75 -2.25 -4.82
CA GLU A 580 -19.04 -3.52 -5.03
C GLU A 580 -19.28 -4.10 -6.43
N LEU A 581 -18.42 -5.03 -6.87
CA LEU A 581 -18.70 -5.85 -8.06
C LEU A 581 -19.50 -7.08 -7.63
N VAL A 582 -20.62 -7.32 -8.28
CA VAL A 582 -21.44 -8.52 -8.10
C VAL A 582 -21.37 -9.36 -9.37
N CYS A 583 -21.20 -10.67 -9.22
CA CYS A 583 -21.08 -11.60 -10.33
C CYS A 583 -22.21 -12.63 -10.33
N ILE A 584 -22.90 -12.73 -11.46
CA ILE A 584 -23.93 -13.75 -11.72
C ILE A 584 -23.46 -14.64 -12.85
N PHE A 585 -23.48 -15.95 -12.60
CA PHE A 585 -23.42 -16.96 -13.64
C PHE A 585 -24.78 -17.06 -14.30
N ALA A 586 -24.89 -16.59 -15.54
CA ALA A 586 -26.17 -16.34 -16.21
C ALA A 586 -27.02 -17.61 -16.37
N GLU A 587 -26.35 -18.74 -16.52
CA GLU A 587 -26.88 -20.06 -16.87
C GLU A 587 -27.52 -20.83 -15.71
N GLY A 588 -27.33 -20.38 -14.46
CA GLY A 588 -27.84 -21.03 -13.23
C GLY A 588 -27.12 -22.33 -12.86
N GLY A 589 -26.86 -23.21 -13.83
CA GLY A 589 -26.06 -24.43 -13.70
C GLY A 589 -24.78 -24.40 -14.53
N ILE A 590 -23.97 -25.45 -14.41
CA ILE A 590 -22.71 -25.62 -15.16
C ILE A 590 -22.98 -26.44 -16.43
N SER A 591 -22.52 -25.94 -17.58
CA SER A 591 -22.69 -26.58 -18.88
C SER A 591 -22.04 -27.97 -18.95
N ARG A 592 -22.84 -28.97 -19.33
CA ARG A 592 -22.40 -30.37 -19.52
C ARG A 592 -21.87 -30.66 -20.92
N THR A 593 -22.05 -29.74 -21.87
CA THR A 593 -21.64 -29.89 -23.29
C THR A 593 -20.58 -28.89 -23.72
N GLY A 594 -20.41 -27.79 -22.98
CA GLY A 594 -19.55 -26.66 -23.35
C GLY A 594 -20.28 -25.52 -24.08
N ASN A 595 -21.55 -25.73 -24.45
CA ASN A 595 -22.42 -24.70 -25.04
C ASN A 595 -23.11 -23.87 -23.94
N LEU A 596 -23.51 -22.65 -24.27
CA LEU A 596 -24.29 -21.77 -23.38
C LEU A 596 -25.71 -22.32 -23.16
N LEU A 597 -26.15 -22.32 -21.90
CA LEU A 597 -27.53 -22.57 -21.47
C LEU A 597 -28.37 -21.27 -21.48
N PRO A 598 -29.72 -21.36 -21.39
CA PRO A 598 -30.59 -20.18 -21.30
C PRO A 598 -30.29 -19.31 -20.07
N PHE A 599 -30.37 -17.98 -20.23
CA PHE A 599 -30.05 -17.04 -19.15
C PHE A 599 -31.22 -16.81 -18.18
N SER A 600 -30.92 -16.78 -16.89
CA SER A 600 -31.90 -16.54 -15.81
C SER A 600 -32.40 -15.09 -15.77
N LYS A 601 -33.72 -14.93 -15.66
CA LYS A 601 -34.41 -13.62 -15.57
C LYS A 601 -33.98 -12.78 -14.35
N GLY A 602 -33.37 -13.38 -13.33
CA GLY A 602 -32.94 -12.70 -12.11
C GLY A 602 -31.89 -11.59 -12.33
N LEU A 603 -31.11 -11.65 -13.41
CA LEU A 603 -30.06 -10.66 -13.70
C LEU A 603 -30.61 -9.25 -13.94
N GLU A 604 -31.81 -9.11 -14.50
CA GLU A 604 -32.42 -7.80 -14.74
C GLU A 604 -32.85 -7.12 -13.44
N LEU A 605 -33.40 -7.89 -12.48
CA LEU A 605 -33.87 -7.36 -11.21
C LEU A 605 -32.70 -6.74 -10.42
N VAL A 606 -31.56 -7.44 -10.36
CA VAL A 606 -30.34 -6.94 -9.70
C VAL A 606 -29.82 -5.67 -10.35
N ALA A 607 -29.76 -5.64 -11.69
CA ALA A 607 -29.25 -4.49 -12.44
C ALA A 607 -30.14 -3.24 -12.30
N ARG A 608 -31.47 -3.41 -12.43
CA ARG A 608 -32.45 -2.32 -12.26
C ARG A 608 -32.48 -1.81 -10.83
N ALA A 609 -32.61 -2.70 -9.84
CA ALA A 609 -32.72 -2.30 -8.43
C ALA A 609 -31.43 -1.66 -7.89
N GLY A 610 -30.26 -2.10 -8.36
CA GLY A 610 -28.97 -1.53 -7.98
C GLY A 610 -28.60 -0.25 -8.73
N ASN A 611 -29.29 0.06 -9.85
CA ASN A 611 -28.95 1.14 -10.78
C ASN A 611 -27.48 1.09 -11.28
N VAL A 612 -26.99 -0.13 -11.55
CA VAL A 612 -25.61 -0.40 -11.94
C VAL A 612 -25.49 -0.84 -13.41
N PRO A 613 -24.36 -0.59 -14.09
CA PRO A 613 -24.13 -1.13 -15.42
C PRO A 613 -24.00 -2.66 -15.39
N ILE A 614 -24.60 -3.33 -16.37
CA ILE A 614 -24.34 -4.72 -16.71
C ILE A 614 -23.07 -4.78 -17.57
N ILE A 615 -22.18 -5.72 -17.27
CA ILE A 615 -20.95 -5.97 -18.01
C ILE A 615 -20.84 -7.46 -18.31
N PRO A 616 -21.09 -7.91 -19.55
CA PRO A 616 -20.88 -9.29 -19.92
C PRO A 616 -19.38 -9.63 -19.87
N MET A 617 -19.05 -10.84 -19.42
CA MET A 617 -17.71 -11.39 -19.46
C MET A 617 -17.78 -12.85 -19.92
N TYR A 618 -17.16 -13.17 -21.04
CA TYR A 618 -17.11 -14.53 -21.59
C TYR A 618 -15.77 -15.21 -21.22
N LEU A 619 -15.85 -16.39 -20.62
CA LEU A 619 -14.73 -17.29 -20.36
C LEU A 619 -14.57 -18.26 -21.55
N ASP A 620 -13.58 -18.01 -22.40
CA ASP A 620 -13.13 -18.89 -23.47
C ASP A 620 -12.07 -19.89 -22.98
N ARG A 621 -12.01 -21.05 -23.64
CA ARG A 621 -11.03 -22.15 -23.45
C ARG A 621 -11.07 -22.90 -22.12
N VAL A 622 -11.97 -22.58 -21.20
CA VAL A 622 -12.12 -23.33 -19.93
C VAL A 622 -12.52 -24.79 -20.19
N TRP A 623 -13.21 -25.07 -21.30
CA TRP A 623 -13.58 -26.43 -21.71
C TRP A 623 -12.36 -27.28 -22.09
N GLY A 624 -12.13 -28.37 -21.36
CA GLY A 624 -10.92 -29.20 -21.45
C GLY A 624 -9.88 -28.94 -20.36
N SER A 625 -10.13 -27.98 -19.47
CA SER A 625 -9.41 -27.85 -18.20
C SER A 625 -9.70 -29.03 -17.26
N ILE A 626 -8.86 -29.18 -16.23
CA ILE A 626 -8.97 -30.23 -15.20
C ILE A 626 -10.36 -30.22 -14.53
N PHE A 627 -10.96 -29.05 -14.33
CA PHE A 627 -12.23 -28.86 -13.63
C PHE A 627 -13.46 -28.72 -14.57
N SER A 628 -13.33 -29.04 -15.85
CA SER A 628 -14.44 -29.01 -16.82
C SER A 628 -15.08 -30.39 -17.02
N PHE A 629 -16.32 -30.48 -17.49
CA PHE A 629 -17.02 -31.77 -17.70
C PHE A 629 -16.54 -32.60 -18.90
N LYS A 630 -15.60 -32.10 -19.72
CA LYS A 630 -15.12 -32.77 -20.94
C LYS A 630 -14.66 -34.22 -20.66
N GLY A 631 -15.28 -35.19 -21.33
CA GLY A 631 -14.94 -36.62 -21.20
C GLY A 631 -15.57 -37.38 -20.04
N LYS A 632 -16.74 -36.93 -19.53
CA LYS A 632 -17.57 -37.57 -18.46
C LYS A 632 -16.94 -37.73 -17.06
N LYS A 633 -15.62 -37.82 -16.93
CA LYS A 633 -14.90 -37.73 -15.65
C LYS A 633 -14.94 -36.29 -15.11
N PHE A 634 -14.63 -36.09 -13.83
CA PHE A 634 -14.70 -34.78 -13.18
C PHE A 634 -13.30 -34.31 -12.74
N PHE A 635 -12.72 -34.92 -11.70
CA PHE A 635 -11.32 -34.74 -11.32
C PHE A 635 -10.40 -35.74 -12.06
N PHE A 636 -9.08 -35.68 -11.77
CA PHE A 636 -8.05 -36.60 -12.27
C PHE A 636 -7.98 -36.72 -13.80
N LYS A 637 -7.76 -35.58 -14.47
CA LYS A 637 -7.46 -35.48 -15.91
C LYS A 637 -6.10 -34.83 -16.08
N ARG A 638 -5.27 -35.34 -17.00
CA ARG A 638 -4.11 -34.57 -17.50
C ARG A 638 -4.64 -33.40 -18.36
N PRO A 639 -4.28 -32.14 -18.08
CA PRO A 639 -4.66 -31.03 -18.94
C PRO A 639 -3.95 -31.13 -20.29
N LEU A 640 -4.61 -30.69 -21.37
CA LEU A 640 -4.06 -30.81 -22.73
C LEU A 640 -2.81 -29.93 -22.96
N LYS A 641 -2.58 -28.92 -22.12
CA LYS A 641 -1.39 -28.07 -22.05
C LYS A 641 -1.19 -27.61 -20.60
N PHE A 642 0.06 -27.38 -20.18
CA PHE A 642 0.39 -26.87 -18.85
C PHE A 642 1.46 -25.76 -18.98
N PRO A 643 1.25 -24.55 -18.40
CA PRO A 643 -0.01 -24.06 -17.84
C PRO A 643 -1.12 -23.96 -18.90
N TYR A 644 -2.37 -24.17 -18.49
CA TYR A 644 -3.51 -24.27 -19.40
C TYR A 644 -4.07 -22.87 -19.78
N PRO A 645 -4.13 -22.50 -21.08
CA PRO A 645 -4.47 -21.13 -21.48
C PRO A 645 -5.97 -20.85 -21.43
N ILE A 646 -6.38 -19.82 -20.70
CA ILE A 646 -7.78 -19.37 -20.57
C ILE A 646 -7.88 -17.92 -21.03
N THR A 647 -8.95 -17.55 -21.74
CA THR A 647 -9.16 -16.19 -22.23
C THR A 647 -10.48 -15.62 -21.71
N GLY A 648 -10.42 -14.57 -20.89
CA GLY A 648 -11.60 -13.80 -20.51
C GLY A 648 -11.83 -12.65 -21.47
N VAL A 649 -13.03 -12.47 -22.02
CA VAL A 649 -13.39 -11.35 -22.90
C VAL A 649 -14.49 -10.54 -22.25
N THR A 650 -14.24 -9.27 -21.92
CA THR A 650 -15.23 -8.40 -21.29
C THR A 650 -15.89 -7.49 -22.32
N GLU A 651 -17.22 -7.41 -22.34
CA GLU A 651 -17.95 -6.65 -23.37
C GLU A 651 -18.37 -5.23 -22.96
N ARG A 652 -18.83 -4.43 -23.93
CA ARG A 652 -19.30 -3.06 -23.68
C ARG A 652 -20.39 -3.05 -22.59
N ARG A 653 -20.36 -2.02 -21.74
CA ARG A 653 -21.34 -1.85 -20.66
C ARG A 653 -22.72 -1.58 -21.23
N HIS A 654 -23.72 -2.32 -20.78
CA HIS A 654 -25.12 -2.00 -21.02
C HIS A 654 -25.73 -1.41 -19.74
N ARG A 655 -26.43 -0.28 -19.88
CA ARG A 655 -27.48 0.09 -18.93
C ARG A 655 -28.80 -0.41 -19.49
N LEU A 656 -29.63 -0.99 -18.64
CA LEU A 656 -31.03 -1.23 -19.00
C LEU A 656 -31.73 0.12 -19.18
N PRO A 657 -32.72 0.22 -20.09
CA PRO A 657 -33.56 1.42 -20.17
C PRO A 657 -34.30 1.64 -18.84
N GLY A 658 -34.61 2.89 -18.53
CA GLY A 658 -35.46 3.24 -17.40
C GLY A 658 -36.87 2.64 -17.53
N PRO A 659 -37.67 2.65 -16.45
CA PRO A 659 -39.06 2.19 -16.52
C PRO A 659 -39.85 2.98 -17.58
N PRO A 660 -40.76 2.32 -18.33
CA PRO A 660 -41.59 2.99 -19.31
C PRO A 660 -42.45 4.05 -18.61
N GLY A 661 -42.18 5.33 -18.93
CA GLY A 661 -42.72 6.50 -18.23
C GLY A 661 -41.70 7.64 -18.11
N CYS A 662 -40.41 7.34 -17.99
CA CYS A 662 -39.36 8.37 -17.77
C CYS A 662 -38.25 8.34 -18.83
N SER A 663 -38.56 8.69 -20.08
CA SER A 663 -37.57 9.13 -21.10
C SER A 663 -38.24 9.67 -22.39
N GLY A 664 -39.08 10.69 -22.25
CA GLY A 664 -39.80 11.33 -23.37
C GLY A 664 -38.97 12.28 -24.26
N THR A 665 -37.65 12.36 -24.06
CA THR A 665 -36.70 13.18 -24.85
C THR A 665 -35.31 12.54 -24.84
N GLU A 666 -34.48 12.83 -25.85
CA GLU A 666 -33.11 12.30 -26.08
C GLU A 666 -32.99 10.84 -26.58
N ARG A 667 -33.50 10.57 -27.79
CA ARG A 667 -32.99 9.51 -28.68
C ARG A 667 -32.68 10.03 -30.09
N ARG A 668 -31.62 10.84 -30.25
CA ARG A 668 -30.98 11.13 -31.55
C ARG A 668 -29.49 11.44 -31.37
N SER A 669 -28.66 10.89 -32.26
CA SER A 669 -27.19 10.71 -32.11
C SER A 669 -26.81 9.81 -30.91
N THR A 670 -25.85 8.88 -31.00
CA THR A 670 -24.78 8.65 -32.00
C THR A 670 -24.84 7.22 -32.56
N ARG A 671 -24.40 7.03 -33.82
CA ARG A 671 -23.90 5.73 -34.30
C ARG A 671 -22.49 5.48 -33.74
#